data_AF-A0A2N0WIG1-F1
#
_entry.id   AF-A0A2N0WIG1-F1
#
_cell.length_a   1.000
_cell.length_b   1.000
_cell.length_c   1.000
_cell.angle_alpha   90.00
_cell.angle_beta   90.00
_cell.angle_gamma   90.00
#
_symmetry.space_group_name_H-M   'P 1'
#
loop_
_entity.id
_entity.type
_entity.pdbx_description
1 polymer ?
#
loop_
_entity_poly.entity_id
_entity_poly.type
_entity_poly.pdbx_seq_one_letter_code
_entity_poly.pdbx_strand_id
1 'polypeptide(L)'
;MFNNTYTGVKTRLNYCYDLLRANGQLEGPNQPDKNIIILKSKINTLRELINGEQLPAHKILLTSDSYAENYIASQLSEINSLPEGAEKLSKLLKLKNNIEVQSASVSTDPTRNLQLRNYRNEVEPQIALRKKYLRNMVDHTIEGSKIKGVFDVDKAQSLLNDDAKLLEEYNGKHGDAFQKLSAIYSEVFEPYKTLKRTLDAEMATITNHIEREQFYQGRYDELKALYDKANAEYEAEKEKLYLGPQRELAAAQAKIKEQKVIVAKAVKDAVLAQSKVTYEDAKNWVSNQVTITAAVINKMKKNGITQDQFNKDLQDFFVITNGRLGKIIIDTKNHDRAYASGTNDHTREGVVMLDNRFEQRTLWHELAHHLEADDALNMVANEYIRSRSLDGDNTHQLRKLVGNKAYGTDEIAYKTDMFNHYVAKIYKSGITEVYSMGVEAFYDEESLFNIMLKDPKTLEFVSAALMQTPEEIDRINQKLRDSLLDVNAEAENGKLQNYQIIFNQLALLVDFKDGSTYTKEDLGIADQKSFDELAAKFYGTLTLPNGKTLTLLKSAKVKFKSFRGRAMRGFFALDFADHAKFKQEFGNDPNLRYFFYGYGARQEVNFPIQSLDMEVVKVTALSMDYHRRAGYSIADTKGNLGEGFLSYDMLENLKKHYLNGGNDGH
;
A
#
# COMPACT_ATOMS: atom_id res chain seq x y z
N MET A 1 -7.35 27.66 -21.47
CA MET A 1 -8.77 27.45 -21.05
C MET A 1 -8.99 26.25 -20.12
N PHE A 2 -7.96 25.48 -19.75
CA PHE A 2 -8.11 24.33 -18.83
C PHE A 2 -7.37 24.60 -17.52
N ASN A 3 -8.06 25.15 -16.53
CA ASN A 3 -7.52 25.25 -15.17
C ASN A 3 -8.59 24.77 -14.19
N ASN A 4 -8.27 23.72 -13.43
CA ASN A 4 -9.19 22.92 -12.60
C ASN A 4 -9.19 23.36 -11.13
N THR A 5 -8.89 24.64 -10.85
CA THR A 5 -8.97 25.16 -9.49
C THR A 5 -10.42 25.47 -9.13
N TYR A 6 -10.79 25.24 -7.86
CA TYR A 6 -12.11 25.56 -7.32
C TYR A 6 -12.51 27.02 -7.60
N THR A 7 -11.56 27.94 -7.46
CA THR A 7 -11.72 29.37 -7.80
C THR A 7 -12.04 29.56 -9.28
N GLY A 8 -11.39 28.82 -10.18
CA GLY A 8 -11.66 28.85 -11.62
C GLY A 8 -13.06 28.34 -11.97
N VAL A 9 -13.52 27.27 -11.32
CA VAL A 9 -14.87 26.72 -11.52
C VAL A 9 -15.94 27.66 -10.96
N LYS A 10 -15.76 28.18 -9.75
CA LYS A 10 -16.67 29.14 -9.12
C LYS A 10 -16.80 30.43 -9.94
N THR A 11 -15.67 30.95 -10.43
CA THR A 11 -15.67 32.15 -11.30
C THR A 11 -16.41 31.90 -12.60
N ARG A 12 -16.29 30.71 -13.20
CA ARG A 12 -17.02 30.35 -14.43
C ARG A 12 -18.50 30.14 -14.19
N LEU A 13 -18.89 29.52 -13.07
CA LEU A 13 -20.30 29.36 -12.69
C LEU A 13 -20.95 30.73 -12.44
N ASN A 14 -20.24 31.65 -11.77
CA ASN A 14 -20.69 33.03 -11.61
C ASN A 14 -20.80 33.74 -12.96
N TYR A 15 -19.81 33.59 -13.84
CA TYR A 15 -19.84 34.16 -15.19
C TYR A 15 -21.01 33.62 -16.03
N CYS A 16 -21.30 32.31 -15.97
CA CYS A 16 -22.47 31.72 -16.62
C CYS A 16 -23.78 32.24 -16.01
N TYR A 17 -23.85 32.39 -14.69
CA TYR A 17 -25.00 32.98 -14.01
C TYR A 17 -25.23 34.43 -14.48
N ASP A 18 -24.17 35.23 -14.53
CA ASP A 18 -24.23 36.64 -14.96
C ASP A 18 -24.62 36.76 -16.45
N LEU A 19 -24.11 35.89 -17.32
CA LEU A 19 -24.50 35.82 -18.74
C LEU A 19 -25.96 35.44 -18.94
N LEU A 20 -26.43 34.43 -18.21
CA LEU A 20 -27.82 33.98 -18.31
C LEU A 20 -28.79 35.05 -17.78
N ARG A 21 -28.38 35.76 -16.72
CA ARG A 21 -29.13 36.91 -16.20
C ARG A 21 -29.13 38.09 -17.18
N ALA A 22 -27.99 38.42 -17.77
CA ALA A 22 -27.88 39.49 -18.76
C ALA A 22 -28.70 39.22 -20.02
N ASN A 23 -28.85 37.95 -20.40
CA ASN A 23 -29.67 37.52 -21.54
C ASN A 23 -31.16 37.29 -21.21
N GLY A 24 -31.61 37.68 -20.00
CA GLY A 24 -33.00 37.55 -19.58
C GLY A 24 -33.48 36.10 -19.37
N GLN A 25 -32.54 35.14 -19.29
CA GLN A 25 -32.84 33.71 -19.09
C GLN A 25 -32.91 33.31 -17.62
N LEU A 26 -32.52 34.20 -16.71
CA LEU A 26 -32.78 34.06 -15.27
C LEU A 26 -33.72 35.18 -14.84
N GLU A 27 -34.80 34.81 -14.17
CA GLU A 27 -35.75 35.78 -13.60
C GLU A 27 -35.13 36.43 -12.35
N GLY A 28 -35.64 37.60 -11.94
CA GLY A 28 -35.09 38.41 -10.85
C GLY A 28 -34.90 37.68 -9.50
N PRO A 29 -34.25 38.32 -8.52
CA PRO A 29 -33.71 37.67 -7.30
C PRO A 29 -34.72 36.93 -6.40
N ASN A 30 -36.02 37.02 -6.69
CA ASN A 30 -37.11 36.47 -5.88
C ASN A 30 -37.70 35.15 -6.42
N GLN A 31 -37.11 34.52 -7.44
CA GLN A 31 -37.51 33.17 -7.91
C GLN A 31 -36.32 32.19 -7.99
N PRO A 32 -35.67 31.88 -6.84
CA PRO A 32 -34.47 31.04 -6.80
C PRO A 32 -34.73 29.62 -7.30
N ASP A 33 -35.91 29.03 -7.04
CA ASP A 33 -36.20 27.64 -7.38
C ASP A 33 -36.28 27.40 -8.89
N LYS A 34 -36.86 28.36 -9.62
CA LYS A 34 -36.97 28.33 -11.09
C LYS A 34 -35.60 28.51 -11.75
N ASN A 35 -34.80 29.43 -11.22
CA ASN A 35 -33.41 29.65 -11.66
C ASN A 35 -32.52 28.43 -11.36
N ILE A 36 -32.75 27.73 -10.24
CA ILE A 36 -32.08 26.46 -9.90
C ILE A 36 -32.46 25.34 -10.87
N ILE A 37 -33.72 25.28 -11.33
CA ILE A 37 -34.16 24.30 -12.33
C ILE A 37 -33.48 24.55 -13.70
N ILE A 38 -33.40 25.81 -14.13
CA ILE A 38 -32.72 26.22 -15.37
C ILE A 38 -31.22 25.89 -15.29
N LEU A 39 -30.58 26.16 -14.16
CA LEU A 39 -29.18 25.80 -13.91
C LEU A 39 -28.97 24.28 -13.87
N LYS A 40 -29.86 23.51 -13.21
CA LYS A 40 -29.79 22.04 -13.17
C LYS A 40 -29.89 21.40 -14.56
N SER A 41 -30.82 21.88 -15.37
CA SER A 41 -31.01 21.41 -16.76
C SER A 41 -29.73 21.60 -17.59
N LYS A 42 -29.07 22.74 -17.47
CA LYS A 42 -27.84 23.06 -18.22
C LYS A 42 -26.58 22.44 -17.60
N ILE A 43 -26.55 22.19 -16.29
CA ILE A 43 -25.50 21.41 -15.59
C ILE A 43 -25.50 19.95 -16.07
N ASN A 44 -26.68 19.39 -16.39
CA ASN A 44 -26.75 18.07 -17.01
C ASN A 44 -26.16 18.07 -18.43
N THR A 45 -26.35 19.13 -19.21
CA THR A 45 -25.65 19.32 -20.50
C THR A 45 -24.13 19.45 -20.34
N LEU A 46 -23.66 20.10 -19.26
CA LEU A 46 -22.23 20.16 -18.91
C LEU A 46 -21.68 18.79 -18.47
N ARG A 47 -22.48 17.97 -17.78
CA ARG A 47 -22.11 16.58 -17.43
C ARG A 47 -22.00 15.71 -18.67
N GLU A 48 -22.87 15.89 -19.66
CA GLU A 48 -22.79 15.18 -20.94
C GLU A 48 -21.56 15.59 -21.76
N LEU A 49 -21.14 16.86 -21.71
CA LEU A 49 -19.89 17.34 -22.33
C LEU A 49 -18.62 16.86 -21.60
N ILE A 50 -18.73 16.42 -20.35
CA ILE A 50 -17.60 15.96 -19.50
C ILE A 50 -17.48 14.42 -19.48
N ASN A 51 -18.41 13.68 -20.10
CA ASN A 51 -18.44 12.20 -20.13
C ASN A 51 -17.29 11.52 -20.92
N GLY A 52 -16.15 12.18 -21.11
CA GLY A 52 -14.93 11.60 -21.64
C GLY A 52 -13.85 11.27 -20.59
N GLU A 53 -13.94 11.76 -19.35
CA GLU A 53 -12.92 11.48 -18.33
C GLU A 53 -13.54 11.21 -16.95
N GLN A 54 -13.15 10.09 -16.33
CA GLN A 54 -13.57 9.70 -14.98
C GLN A 54 -13.10 10.72 -13.95
N LEU A 55 -14.03 11.32 -13.22
CA LEU A 55 -13.71 12.01 -11.97
C LEU A 55 -13.48 10.98 -10.86
N PRO A 56 -12.41 11.09 -10.06
CA PRO A 56 -12.14 10.15 -8.99
C PRO A 56 -13.11 10.35 -7.81
N ALA A 57 -13.60 9.23 -7.27
CA ALA A 57 -14.71 9.12 -6.32
C ALA A 57 -14.53 9.75 -4.92
N HIS A 58 -13.52 10.60 -4.68
CA HIS A 58 -13.21 11.11 -3.33
C HIS A 58 -13.55 12.59 -3.11
N LYS A 59 -14.56 13.13 -3.79
CA LYS A 59 -15.08 14.48 -3.48
C LYS A 59 -16.62 14.49 -3.40
N ILE A 60 -17.16 13.84 -2.39
CA ILE A 60 -18.49 14.19 -1.88
C ILE A 60 -18.26 15.03 -0.63
N LEU A 61 -18.34 16.35 -0.78
CA LEU A 61 -18.62 17.23 0.36
C LEU A 61 -19.98 16.78 0.89
N LEU A 62 -20.00 16.21 2.10
CA LEU A 62 -21.24 15.88 2.81
C LEU A 62 -21.97 17.21 3.06
N THR A 63 -22.98 17.49 2.22
CA THR A 63 -23.64 18.80 2.16
C THR A 63 -24.67 19.02 3.25
N SER A 64 -25.05 17.99 4.01
CA SER A 64 -25.90 18.13 5.20
C SER A 64 -25.14 17.77 6.47
N ASP A 65 -25.37 18.55 7.52
CA ASP A 65 -24.66 18.45 8.80
C ASP A 65 -24.84 17.04 9.41
N SER A 66 -26.06 16.50 9.34
CA SER A 66 -26.36 15.14 9.82
C SER A 66 -25.58 14.03 9.10
N TYR A 67 -25.24 14.19 7.81
CA TYR A 67 -24.48 13.17 7.08
C TYR A 67 -23.00 13.19 7.44
N ALA A 68 -22.43 14.39 7.65
CA ALA A 68 -21.05 14.52 8.10
C ALA A 68 -20.86 13.95 9.51
N GLU A 69 -21.80 14.25 10.41
CA GLU A 69 -21.80 13.72 11.77
C GLU A 69 -21.94 12.19 11.79
N ASN A 70 -22.94 11.64 11.12
CA ASN A 70 -23.17 10.20 11.10
C ASN A 70 -22.00 9.45 10.45
N TYR A 71 -21.38 10.02 9.42
CA TYR A 71 -20.19 9.45 8.82
C TYR A 71 -19.00 9.47 9.78
N ILE A 72 -18.69 10.61 10.41
CA ILE A 72 -17.56 10.74 11.34
C ILE A 72 -17.77 9.84 12.56
N ALA A 73 -18.97 9.81 13.14
CA ALA A 73 -19.31 8.96 14.27
C ALA A 73 -19.23 7.47 13.91
N SER A 74 -19.71 7.08 12.73
CA SER A 74 -19.58 5.71 12.21
C SER A 74 -18.12 5.31 12.02
N GLN A 75 -17.31 6.20 11.44
CA GLN A 75 -15.87 5.96 11.29
C GLN A 75 -15.15 5.90 12.64
N LEU A 76 -15.47 6.78 13.59
CA LEU A 76 -14.94 6.72 14.96
C LEU A 76 -15.33 5.43 15.67
N SER A 77 -16.57 4.98 15.51
CA SER A 77 -17.01 3.69 16.07
C SER A 77 -16.24 2.53 15.47
N GLU A 78 -16.10 2.50 14.14
CA GLU A 78 -15.31 1.48 13.41
C GLU A 78 -13.84 1.50 13.85
N ILE A 79 -13.27 2.70 14.06
CA ILE A 79 -11.89 2.89 14.47
C ILE A 79 -11.69 2.53 15.94
N ASN A 80 -12.61 2.91 16.82
CA ASN A 80 -12.52 2.61 18.25
C ASN A 80 -12.64 1.11 18.49
N SER A 81 -13.43 0.43 17.67
CA SER A 81 -13.48 -1.03 17.64
C SER A 81 -12.26 -1.65 16.98
N LEU A 82 -11.34 -0.91 16.35
CA LEU A 82 -10.04 -1.43 15.91
C LEU A 82 -9.07 -1.57 17.08
N PRO A 83 -8.02 -2.40 16.98
CA PRO A 83 -7.16 -2.72 18.09
C PRO A 83 -6.03 -1.73 18.10
N GLU A 84 -5.31 -1.68 19.19
CA GLU A 84 -4.15 -0.83 19.31
C GLU A 84 -3.08 -1.23 18.27
N GLY A 85 -2.82 -0.38 17.27
CA GLY A 85 -1.88 -0.70 16.19
C GLY A 85 -1.88 0.25 14.99
N ALA A 86 -1.10 -0.09 13.96
CA ALA A 86 -0.88 0.74 12.77
C ALA A 86 -2.14 0.88 11.89
N GLU A 87 -3.02 -0.12 11.85
CA GLU A 87 -4.28 -0.03 11.10
C GLU A 87 -5.22 1.01 11.73
N LYS A 88 -5.42 0.95 13.06
CA LYS A 88 -6.20 1.95 13.81
C LYS A 88 -5.61 3.34 13.63
N LEU A 89 -4.29 3.48 13.71
CA LEU A 89 -3.60 4.75 13.44
C LEU A 89 -3.85 5.25 12.01
N SER A 90 -3.75 4.39 11.00
CA SER A 90 -4.00 4.73 9.59
C SER A 90 -5.42 5.21 9.37
N LYS A 91 -6.42 4.52 9.93
CA LYS A 91 -7.83 4.95 9.84
C LYS A 91 -8.10 6.23 10.64
N LEU A 92 -7.51 6.40 11.83
CA LEU A 92 -7.57 7.66 12.59
C LEU A 92 -6.99 8.84 11.79
N LEU A 93 -5.84 8.66 11.12
CA LEU A 93 -5.23 9.70 10.28
C LEU A 93 -6.11 10.05 9.08
N LYS A 94 -6.71 9.07 8.42
CA LYS A 94 -7.67 9.30 7.33
C LYS A 94 -8.90 10.06 7.82
N LEU A 95 -9.44 9.70 8.99
CA LEU A 95 -10.58 10.38 9.58
C LEU A 95 -10.23 11.83 9.97
N LYS A 96 -9.06 12.07 10.55
CA LYS A 96 -8.55 13.43 10.83
C LYS A 96 -8.49 14.28 9.57
N ASN A 97 -7.92 13.75 8.48
CA ASN A 97 -7.87 14.47 7.20
C ASN A 97 -9.27 14.78 6.67
N ASN A 98 -10.22 13.85 6.79
CA ASN A 98 -11.62 14.11 6.40
C ASN A 98 -12.25 15.23 7.25
N ILE A 99 -12.02 15.23 8.58
CA ILE A 99 -12.49 16.29 9.49
C ILE A 99 -11.89 17.64 9.11
N GLU A 100 -10.60 17.71 8.76
CA GLU A 100 -9.91 18.94 8.37
C GLU A 100 -10.42 19.50 7.03
N VAL A 101 -10.63 18.63 6.03
CA VAL A 101 -11.22 19.01 4.75
C VAL A 101 -12.65 19.53 4.93
N GLN A 102 -13.44 18.86 5.78
CA GLN A 102 -14.77 19.34 6.13
C GLN A 102 -14.68 20.70 6.80
N SER A 103 -13.84 20.86 7.82
CA SER A 103 -13.67 22.12 8.58
C SER A 103 -13.30 23.30 7.69
N ALA A 104 -12.41 23.09 6.70
CA ALA A 104 -12.04 24.12 5.72
C ALA A 104 -13.20 24.56 4.82
N SER A 105 -14.20 23.70 4.61
CA SER A 105 -15.39 23.98 3.80
C SER A 105 -16.52 24.69 4.57
N VAL A 106 -16.51 24.65 5.91
CA VAL A 106 -17.60 25.15 6.76
C VAL A 106 -17.39 26.59 7.25
N SER A 107 -16.72 27.45 6.47
CA SER A 107 -16.28 28.79 6.96
C SER A 107 -17.39 29.72 7.50
N THR A 108 -18.67 29.38 7.38
CA THR A 108 -19.81 30.23 7.77
C THR A 108 -20.79 29.62 8.78
N ASP A 109 -20.67 28.34 9.17
CA ASP A 109 -21.56 27.72 10.18
C ASP A 109 -20.82 27.50 11.52
N PRO A 110 -21.13 28.26 12.58
CA PRO A 110 -20.48 28.12 13.88
C PRO A 110 -20.74 26.78 14.58
N THR A 111 -21.94 26.22 14.42
CA THR A 111 -22.36 24.98 15.10
C THR A 111 -21.63 23.78 14.52
N ARG A 112 -21.59 23.69 13.18
CA ARG A 112 -20.86 22.63 12.50
C ARG A 112 -19.35 22.74 12.69
N ASN A 113 -18.79 23.95 12.77
CA ASN A 113 -17.38 24.12 13.16
C ASN A 113 -17.11 23.62 14.58
N LEU A 114 -18.00 23.88 15.53
CA LEU A 114 -17.86 23.41 16.90
C LEU A 114 -17.88 21.87 16.98
N GLN A 115 -18.76 21.22 16.22
CA GLN A 115 -18.86 19.75 16.16
C GLN A 115 -17.64 19.11 15.51
N LEU A 116 -17.19 19.62 14.36
CA LEU A 116 -15.96 19.15 13.70
C LEU A 116 -14.74 19.36 14.61
N ARG A 117 -14.72 20.43 15.39
CA ARG A 117 -13.69 20.67 16.41
C ARG A 117 -13.77 19.64 17.54
N ASN A 118 -14.96 19.25 17.99
CA ASN A 118 -15.12 18.20 19.00
C ASN A 118 -14.62 16.84 18.49
N TYR A 119 -14.98 16.44 17.26
CA TYR A 119 -14.45 15.21 16.67
C TYR A 119 -12.93 15.25 16.48
N ARG A 120 -12.39 16.41 16.10
CA ARG A 120 -10.93 16.61 16.05
C ARG A 120 -10.31 16.41 17.43
N ASN A 121 -10.89 17.01 18.46
CA ASN A 121 -10.43 16.88 19.85
C ASN A 121 -10.57 15.45 20.39
N GLU A 122 -11.43 14.62 19.82
CA GLU A 122 -11.56 13.20 20.15
C GLU A 122 -10.53 12.33 19.39
N VAL A 123 -10.32 12.60 18.10
CA VAL A 123 -9.43 11.82 17.23
C VAL A 123 -7.95 12.13 17.49
N GLU A 124 -7.59 13.39 17.75
CA GLU A 124 -6.18 13.80 17.91
C GLU A 124 -5.47 13.16 19.11
N PRO A 125 -6.06 13.09 20.33
CA PRO A 125 -5.44 12.39 21.46
C PRO A 125 -5.27 10.90 21.17
N GLN A 126 -6.19 10.30 20.43
CA GLN A 126 -6.07 8.90 20.04
C GLN A 126 -4.91 8.69 19.08
N ILE A 127 -4.76 9.53 18.05
CA ILE A 127 -3.59 9.51 17.15
C ILE A 127 -2.31 9.69 17.95
N ALA A 128 -2.27 10.66 18.86
CA ALA A 128 -1.09 10.95 19.67
C ALA A 128 -0.70 9.74 20.56
N LEU A 129 -1.67 9.09 21.20
CA LEU A 129 -1.45 7.90 22.02
C LEU A 129 -0.90 6.73 21.19
N ARG A 130 -1.43 6.49 19.98
CA ARG A 130 -0.99 5.38 19.13
C ARG A 130 0.36 5.66 18.48
N LYS A 131 0.62 6.91 18.04
CA LYS A 131 1.97 7.35 17.65
C LYS A 131 2.97 7.23 18.80
N LYS A 132 2.53 7.40 20.06
CA LYS A 132 3.38 7.18 21.24
C LYS A 132 3.63 5.70 21.47
N TYR A 133 2.63 4.83 21.32
CA TYR A 133 2.80 3.38 21.43
C TYR A 133 3.76 2.82 20.37
N LEU A 134 3.58 3.19 19.09
CA LEU A 134 4.48 2.75 18.02
C LEU A 134 5.89 3.32 18.17
N ARG A 135 6.04 4.59 18.58
CA ARG A 135 7.36 5.13 18.95
C ARG A 135 7.99 4.36 20.10
N ASN A 136 7.23 4.06 21.15
CA ASN A 136 7.73 3.23 22.25
C ASN A 136 8.12 1.82 21.78
N MET A 137 7.46 1.24 20.75
CA MET A 137 7.90 -0.03 20.16
C MET A 137 9.22 0.10 19.40
N VAL A 138 9.38 1.16 18.60
CA VAL A 138 10.65 1.47 17.91
C VAL A 138 11.76 1.71 18.94
N ASP A 139 11.50 2.55 19.93
CA ASP A 139 12.43 2.87 21.01
C ASP A 139 12.74 1.63 21.84
N HIS A 140 11.77 0.78 22.18
CA HIS A 140 12.00 -0.47 22.90
C HIS A 140 12.83 -1.46 22.07
N THR A 141 12.61 -1.51 20.75
CA THR A 141 13.42 -2.33 19.84
C THR A 141 14.88 -1.87 19.92
N ILE A 142 15.15 -0.57 19.87
CA ILE A 142 16.51 0.00 19.92
C ILE A 142 17.11 -0.09 21.34
N GLU A 143 16.41 0.38 22.37
CA GLU A 143 16.89 0.45 23.76
C GLU A 143 16.98 -0.90 24.46
N GLY A 144 16.10 -1.83 24.11
CA GLY A 144 16.14 -3.21 24.61
C GLY A 144 17.18 -4.07 23.90
N SER A 145 17.71 -3.62 22.77
CA SER A 145 18.74 -4.36 22.05
C SER A 145 20.07 -4.29 22.81
N LYS A 146 20.72 -5.44 22.92
CA LYS A 146 22.09 -5.55 23.46
C LYS A 146 23.14 -4.86 22.58
N ILE A 147 22.72 -4.22 21.48
CA ILE A 147 23.60 -3.58 20.51
C ILE A 147 23.92 -2.12 20.84
N LYS A 148 23.18 -1.52 21.79
CA LYS A 148 23.46 -0.17 22.29
C LYS A 148 24.86 -0.17 22.93
N GLY A 149 25.82 0.47 22.24
CA GLY A 149 27.24 0.50 22.63
C GLY A 149 28.16 -0.42 21.80
N VAL A 150 27.62 -1.30 20.95
CA VAL A 150 28.40 -2.03 19.93
C VAL A 150 28.71 -1.12 18.74
N PHE A 151 27.76 -0.25 18.39
CA PHE A 151 27.97 0.84 17.43
C PHE A 151 28.68 2.01 18.10
N ASP A 152 29.99 1.88 18.30
CA ASP A 152 30.82 2.97 18.80
C ASP A 152 31.10 3.96 17.66
N VAL A 153 30.11 4.82 17.40
CA VAL A 153 30.17 5.85 16.34
C VAL A 153 31.31 6.83 16.59
N ASP A 154 31.59 7.16 17.85
CA ASP A 154 32.69 8.06 18.21
C ASP A 154 34.05 7.42 17.89
N LYS A 155 34.22 6.12 18.15
CA LYS A 155 35.39 5.36 17.72
C LYS A 155 35.48 5.26 16.19
N ALA A 156 34.37 5.02 15.50
CA ALA A 156 34.37 4.98 14.04
C ALA A 156 34.73 6.36 13.43
N GLN A 157 34.22 7.44 14.02
CA GLN A 157 34.47 8.81 13.57
C GLN A 157 35.89 9.29 13.91
N SER A 158 36.43 8.91 15.06
CA SER A 158 37.82 9.21 15.41
C SER A 158 38.80 8.50 14.47
N LEU A 159 38.55 7.22 14.15
CA LEU A 159 39.32 6.51 13.13
C LEU A 159 39.28 7.24 11.78
N LEU A 160 38.10 7.68 11.31
CA LEU A 160 38.01 8.47 10.07
C LEU A 160 38.83 9.76 10.10
N ASN A 161 38.84 10.47 11.23
CA ASN A 161 39.55 11.74 11.35
C ASN A 161 41.07 11.51 11.31
N ASP A 162 41.55 10.45 11.95
CA ASP A 162 42.96 10.06 11.92
C ASP A 162 43.36 9.55 10.52
N ASP A 163 42.50 8.74 9.90
CA ASP A 163 42.65 8.24 8.54
C ASP A 163 42.71 9.37 7.50
N ALA A 164 41.85 10.39 7.66
CA ALA A 164 41.80 11.54 6.76
C ALA A 164 43.08 12.37 6.82
N LYS A 165 43.59 12.64 8.03
CA LYS A 165 44.87 13.34 8.22
C LYS A 165 46.03 12.56 7.63
N LEU A 166 46.07 11.26 7.87
CA LEU A 166 47.09 10.37 7.33
C LEU A 166 47.07 10.37 5.79
N LEU A 167 45.88 10.24 5.18
CA LEU A 167 45.73 10.29 3.73
C LEU A 167 46.10 11.66 3.14
N GLU A 168 45.75 12.76 3.80
CA GLU A 168 46.12 14.10 3.37
C GLU A 168 47.65 14.25 3.31
N GLU A 169 48.37 13.78 4.34
CA GLU A 169 49.84 13.78 4.37
C GLU A 169 50.44 12.98 3.19
N TYR A 170 49.98 11.74 2.97
CA TYR A 170 50.50 10.89 1.90
C TYR A 170 50.10 11.38 0.50
N ASN A 171 48.90 11.93 0.34
CA ASN A 171 48.48 12.55 -0.91
C ASN A 171 49.33 13.79 -1.22
N GLY A 172 49.69 14.60 -0.21
CA GLY A 172 50.61 15.72 -0.36
C GLY A 172 51.98 15.25 -0.88
N LYS A 173 52.59 14.27 -0.21
CA LYS A 173 53.88 13.69 -0.64
C LYS A 173 53.83 13.10 -2.05
N HIS A 174 52.78 12.36 -2.36
CA HIS A 174 52.56 11.78 -3.69
C HIS A 174 52.36 12.86 -4.76
N GLY A 175 51.59 13.91 -4.45
CA GLY A 175 51.37 15.06 -5.33
C GLY A 175 52.65 15.83 -5.63
N ASP A 176 53.45 16.14 -4.61
CA ASP A 176 54.75 16.81 -4.76
C ASP A 176 55.72 15.97 -5.59
N ALA A 177 55.76 14.66 -5.34
CA ALA A 177 56.56 13.72 -6.12
C ALA A 177 56.12 13.67 -7.59
N PHE A 178 54.80 13.64 -7.84
CA PHE A 178 54.25 13.68 -9.20
C PHE A 178 54.61 14.98 -9.92
N GLN A 179 54.51 16.13 -9.25
CA GLN A 179 54.88 17.42 -9.85
C GLN A 179 56.36 17.46 -10.22
N LYS A 180 57.26 16.99 -9.33
CA LYS A 180 58.70 16.88 -9.62
C LYS A 180 58.96 15.94 -10.79
N LEU A 181 58.33 14.77 -10.80
CA LEU A 181 58.48 13.81 -11.89
C LEU A 181 57.94 14.36 -13.23
N SER A 182 56.86 15.13 -13.21
CA SER A 182 56.30 15.79 -14.39
C SER A 182 57.22 16.88 -14.95
N ALA A 183 57.90 17.63 -14.07
CA ALA A 183 58.93 18.59 -14.47
C ALA A 183 60.11 17.88 -15.15
N ILE A 184 60.60 16.79 -14.56
CA ILE A 184 61.68 15.96 -15.14
C ILE A 184 61.26 15.40 -16.49
N TYR A 185 60.05 14.83 -16.60
CA TYR A 185 59.51 14.35 -17.88
C TYR A 185 59.55 15.45 -18.95
N SER A 186 59.12 16.66 -18.60
CA SER A 186 59.11 17.78 -19.52
C SER A 186 60.52 18.16 -19.97
N GLU A 187 61.47 18.17 -19.05
CA GLU A 187 62.89 18.48 -19.29
C GLU A 187 63.57 17.40 -20.17
N VAL A 188 63.55 16.14 -19.75
CA VAL A 188 64.31 15.06 -20.42
C VAL A 188 63.75 14.71 -21.80
N PHE A 189 62.44 14.87 -22.02
CA PHE A 189 61.83 14.64 -23.33
C PHE A 189 61.86 15.88 -24.25
N GLU A 190 62.31 17.05 -23.79
CA GLU A 190 62.32 18.26 -24.64
C GLU A 190 63.23 18.14 -25.88
N PRO A 191 64.43 17.54 -25.82
CA PRO A 191 65.25 17.30 -27.00
C PRO A 191 64.54 16.42 -28.04
N TYR A 192 63.91 15.32 -27.59
CA TYR A 192 63.09 14.45 -28.45
C TYR A 192 61.92 15.22 -29.07
N LYS A 193 61.16 15.98 -28.27
CA LYS A 193 60.02 16.77 -28.75
C LYS A 193 60.44 17.85 -29.75
N THR A 194 61.61 18.45 -29.55
CA THR A 194 62.16 19.47 -30.43
C THR A 194 62.54 18.87 -31.77
N LEU A 195 63.33 17.79 -31.77
CA LEU A 195 63.69 17.10 -33.01
C LEU A 195 62.44 16.60 -33.75
N LYS A 196 61.50 15.99 -33.04
CA LYS A 196 60.23 15.53 -33.63
C LYS A 196 59.46 16.67 -34.30
N ARG A 197 59.32 17.83 -33.63
CA ARG A 197 58.66 19.01 -34.22
C ARG A 197 59.38 19.51 -35.47
N THR A 198 60.71 19.53 -35.48
CA THR A 198 61.51 19.90 -36.66
C THR A 198 61.30 18.90 -37.80
N LEU A 199 61.37 17.59 -37.52
CA LEU A 199 61.12 16.54 -38.51
C LEU A 199 59.70 16.62 -39.07
N ASP A 200 58.69 16.83 -38.22
CA ASP A 200 57.30 17.00 -38.64
C ASP A 200 57.12 18.21 -39.56
N ALA A 201 57.80 19.33 -39.26
CA ALA A 201 57.77 20.54 -40.10
C ALA A 201 58.48 20.32 -41.45
N GLU A 202 59.64 19.67 -41.46
CA GLU A 202 60.38 19.35 -42.70
C GLU A 202 59.58 18.33 -43.54
N MET A 203 59.06 17.27 -42.93
CA MET A 203 58.19 16.28 -43.59
C MET A 203 56.91 16.88 -44.16
N ALA A 204 56.40 17.98 -43.62
CA ALA A 204 55.23 18.66 -44.17
C ALA A 204 55.53 19.37 -45.51
N THR A 205 56.81 19.64 -45.81
CA THR A 205 57.24 20.24 -47.09
C THR A 205 57.48 19.21 -48.19
N ILE A 206 57.61 17.92 -47.83
CA ILE A 206 57.85 16.81 -48.77
C ILE A 206 56.51 16.26 -49.25
N THR A 207 56.19 16.47 -50.52
CA THR A 207 54.90 16.04 -51.13
C THR A 207 54.94 14.59 -51.64
N ASN A 208 56.13 14.05 -51.95
CA ASN A 208 56.31 12.68 -52.39
C ASN A 208 56.41 11.72 -51.20
N HIS A 209 55.55 10.70 -51.15
CA HIS A 209 55.51 9.73 -50.05
C HIS A 209 56.83 8.93 -49.90
N ILE A 210 57.48 8.53 -50.99
CA ILE A 210 58.71 7.72 -50.93
C ILE A 210 59.86 8.56 -50.36
N GLU A 211 60.00 9.80 -50.82
CA GLU A 211 61.01 10.74 -50.29
C GLU A 211 60.77 11.05 -48.82
N ARG A 212 59.50 11.19 -48.42
CA ARG A 212 59.11 11.42 -47.02
C ARG A 212 59.48 10.25 -46.12
N GLU A 213 59.25 9.03 -46.58
CA GLU A 213 59.59 7.82 -45.84
C GLU A 213 61.11 7.63 -45.73
N GLN A 214 61.86 7.86 -46.81
CA GLN A 214 63.33 7.83 -46.79
C GLN A 214 63.93 8.90 -45.87
N PHE A 215 63.37 10.11 -45.90
CA PHE A 215 63.76 11.20 -45.00
C PHE A 215 63.54 10.82 -43.53
N TYR A 216 62.37 10.26 -43.20
CA TYR A 216 62.07 9.83 -41.84
C TYR A 216 62.98 8.68 -41.39
N GLN A 217 63.19 7.67 -42.23
CA GLN A 217 64.08 6.54 -41.94
C GLN A 217 65.53 7.01 -41.69
N GLY A 218 66.01 8.02 -42.43
CA GLY A 218 67.34 8.58 -42.23
C GLY A 218 67.55 9.30 -40.89
N ARG A 219 66.48 9.66 -40.18
CA ARG A 219 66.51 10.34 -38.87
C ARG A 219 65.90 9.51 -37.75
N TYR A 220 65.37 8.32 -38.07
CA TYR A 220 64.67 7.47 -37.12
C TYR A 220 65.57 7.02 -35.98
N ASP A 221 66.80 6.60 -36.28
CA ASP A 221 67.74 6.13 -35.27
C ASP A 221 68.12 7.23 -34.27
N GLU A 222 68.26 8.47 -34.74
CA GLU A 222 68.52 9.64 -33.89
C GLU A 222 67.32 9.94 -32.98
N LEU A 223 66.11 9.96 -33.55
CA LEU A 223 64.87 10.19 -32.80
C LEU A 223 64.64 9.10 -31.75
N LYS A 224 64.89 7.84 -32.13
CA LYS A 224 64.81 6.67 -31.25
C LYS A 224 65.85 6.75 -30.13
N ALA A 225 67.09 7.10 -30.43
CA ALA A 225 68.14 7.24 -29.42
C ALA A 225 67.82 8.32 -28.38
N LEU A 226 67.27 9.46 -28.80
CA LEU A 226 66.81 10.52 -27.89
C LEU A 226 65.64 10.05 -27.02
N TYR A 227 64.67 9.34 -27.60
CA TYR A 227 63.55 8.78 -26.86
C TYR A 227 64.02 7.75 -25.82
N ASP A 228 64.86 6.79 -26.23
CA ASP A 228 65.35 5.72 -25.35
C ASP A 228 66.14 6.30 -24.17
N LYS A 229 66.99 7.31 -24.43
CA LYS A 229 67.72 8.04 -23.40
C LYS A 229 66.79 8.77 -22.43
N ALA A 230 65.86 9.58 -22.96
CA ALA A 230 64.90 10.33 -22.14
C ALA A 230 64.02 9.39 -21.28
N ASN A 231 63.61 8.26 -21.85
CA ASN A 231 62.81 7.25 -21.15
C ASN A 231 63.62 6.57 -20.05
N ALA A 232 64.89 6.22 -20.30
CA ALA A 232 65.77 5.64 -19.27
C ALA A 232 66.00 6.60 -18.10
N GLU A 233 66.25 7.89 -18.38
CA GLU A 233 66.40 8.93 -17.36
C GLU A 233 65.11 9.15 -16.57
N TYR A 234 63.96 9.22 -17.25
CA TYR A 234 62.65 9.35 -16.62
C TYR A 234 62.32 8.17 -15.71
N GLU A 235 62.52 6.92 -16.15
CA GLU A 235 62.22 5.74 -15.33
C GLU A 235 63.16 5.65 -14.12
N ALA A 236 64.43 6.04 -14.26
CA ALA A 236 65.36 6.12 -13.13
C ALA A 236 64.93 7.14 -12.07
N GLU A 237 64.43 8.30 -12.47
CA GLU A 237 63.92 9.31 -11.54
C GLU A 237 62.54 8.96 -10.97
N LYS A 238 61.68 8.29 -11.75
CA LYS A 238 60.40 7.77 -11.28
C LYS A 238 60.55 6.76 -10.13
N GLU A 239 61.52 5.84 -10.23
CA GLU A 239 61.81 4.90 -9.14
C GLU A 239 62.26 5.64 -7.87
N LYS A 240 63.12 6.66 -8.01
CA LYS A 240 63.64 7.44 -6.88
C LYS A 240 62.62 8.33 -6.22
N LEU A 241 61.82 9.05 -7.01
CA LEU A 241 61.02 10.18 -6.54
C LEU A 241 59.57 9.82 -6.28
N TYR A 242 58.99 8.94 -7.10
CA TYR A 242 57.54 8.75 -7.16
C TYR A 242 57.06 7.40 -6.62
N LEU A 243 57.76 6.30 -6.95
CA LEU A 243 57.30 4.97 -6.54
C LEU A 243 57.32 4.76 -5.02
N GLY A 244 58.26 5.38 -4.30
CA GLY A 244 58.27 5.39 -2.82
C GLY A 244 56.97 5.98 -2.25
N PRO A 245 56.68 7.27 -2.49
CA PRO A 245 55.44 7.91 -2.06
C PRO A 245 54.16 7.20 -2.54
N GLN A 246 54.16 6.62 -3.74
CA GLN A 246 53.03 5.84 -4.25
C GLN A 246 52.80 4.56 -3.43
N ARG A 247 53.87 3.81 -3.11
CA ARG A 247 53.78 2.61 -2.26
C ARG A 247 53.34 2.99 -0.85
N GLU A 248 53.82 4.11 -0.31
CA GLU A 248 53.40 4.63 1.00
C GLU A 248 51.92 4.99 1.03
N LEU A 249 51.41 5.70 0.01
CA LEU A 249 49.99 6.01 -0.11
C LEU A 249 49.13 4.74 -0.22
N ALA A 250 49.57 3.76 -1.01
CA ALA A 250 48.87 2.49 -1.14
C ALA A 250 48.85 1.70 0.19
N ALA A 251 49.97 1.68 0.94
CA ALA A 251 50.06 1.05 2.24
C ALA A 251 49.17 1.75 3.29
N ALA A 252 49.13 3.08 3.27
CA ALA A 252 48.23 3.88 4.10
C ALA A 252 46.76 3.56 3.81
N GLN A 253 46.36 3.54 2.53
CA GLN A 253 45.02 3.15 2.10
C GLN A 253 44.65 1.73 2.55
N ALA A 254 45.58 0.77 2.44
CA ALA A 254 45.36 -0.61 2.90
C ALA A 254 45.17 -0.70 4.41
N LYS A 255 46.01 -0.01 5.20
CA LYS A 255 45.90 0.04 6.67
C LYS A 255 44.57 0.64 7.12
N ILE A 256 44.16 1.74 6.50
CA ILE A 256 42.86 2.38 6.74
C ILE A 256 41.73 1.40 6.45
N LYS A 257 41.79 0.72 5.31
CA LYS A 257 40.79 -0.30 4.95
C LYS A 257 40.71 -1.41 6.00
N GLU A 258 41.84 -1.92 6.47
CA GLU A 258 41.91 -2.94 7.52
C GLU A 258 41.26 -2.47 8.84
N GLN A 259 41.54 -1.23 9.26
CA GLN A 259 40.94 -0.65 10.48
C GLN A 259 39.41 -0.54 10.38
N LYS A 260 38.90 -0.11 9.22
CA LYS A 260 37.45 -0.06 8.94
C LYS A 260 36.81 -1.44 9.03
N VAL A 261 37.44 -2.44 8.42
CA VAL A 261 36.99 -3.83 8.44
C VAL A 261 36.96 -4.38 9.87
N ILE A 262 37.95 -4.08 10.71
CA ILE A 262 37.98 -4.54 12.11
C ILE A 262 36.76 -4.01 12.90
N VAL A 263 36.42 -2.72 12.74
CA VAL A 263 35.28 -2.12 13.45
C VAL A 263 33.96 -2.70 12.96
N ALA A 264 33.75 -2.74 11.64
CA ALA A 264 32.53 -3.32 11.07
C ALA A 264 32.37 -4.82 11.38
N LYS A 265 33.48 -5.56 11.38
CA LYS A 265 33.49 -6.97 11.77
C LYS A 265 33.04 -7.15 13.20
N ALA A 266 33.48 -6.32 14.14
CA ALA A 266 33.03 -6.41 15.53
C ALA A 266 31.50 -6.23 15.67
N VAL A 267 30.90 -5.32 14.89
CA VAL A 267 29.45 -5.14 14.83
C VAL A 267 28.76 -6.37 14.25
N LYS A 268 29.23 -6.86 13.10
CA LYS A 268 28.68 -8.05 12.42
C LYS A 268 28.77 -9.29 13.32
N ASP A 269 29.92 -9.52 13.95
CA ASP A 269 30.16 -10.62 14.88
C ASP A 269 29.23 -10.51 16.11
N ALA A 270 28.93 -9.31 16.61
CA ALA A 270 27.98 -9.11 17.71
C ALA A 270 26.54 -9.46 17.34
N VAL A 271 26.09 -9.13 16.11
CA VAL A 271 24.78 -9.55 15.57
C VAL A 271 24.74 -11.07 15.43
N LEU A 272 25.76 -11.65 14.80
CA LEU A 272 25.87 -13.10 14.60
C LEU A 272 25.89 -13.86 15.94
N ALA A 273 26.53 -13.32 16.98
CA ALA A 273 26.58 -13.94 18.31
C ALA A 273 25.21 -14.00 19.02
N GLN A 274 24.21 -13.21 18.58
CA GLN A 274 22.83 -13.35 19.07
C GLN A 274 22.00 -14.32 18.22
N SER A 275 22.53 -14.79 17.09
CA SER A 275 21.82 -15.75 16.27
C SER A 275 21.66 -17.08 17.00
N LYS A 276 20.44 -17.62 17.01
CA LYS A 276 20.14 -18.98 17.47
C LYS A 276 20.34 -20.02 16.36
N VAL A 277 20.56 -19.57 15.14
CA VAL A 277 20.72 -20.41 13.96
C VAL A 277 22.18 -20.78 13.81
N THR A 278 22.46 -22.08 13.81
CA THR A 278 23.81 -22.56 13.52
C THR A 278 24.06 -22.59 12.02
N TYR A 279 25.33 -22.63 11.61
CA TYR A 279 25.68 -22.84 10.20
C TYR A 279 25.17 -24.18 9.64
N GLU A 280 25.00 -25.19 10.48
CA GLU A 280 24.42 -26.47 10.05
C GLU A 280 22.92 -26.34 9.78
N ASP A 281 22.19 -25.60 10.63
CA ASP A 281 20.78 -25.26 10.38
C ASP A 281 20.64 -24.47 9.07
N ALA A 282 21.47 -23.45 8.89
CA ALA A 282 21.48 -22.62 7.69
C ALA A 282 21.77 -23.44 6.43
N LYS A 283 22.73 -24.37 6.49
CA LYS A 283 23.03 -25.30 5.39
C LYS A 283 21.84 -26.21 5.07
N ASN A 284 21.15 -26.70 6.10
CA ASN A 284 19.94 -27.50 5.93
C ASN A 284 18.81 -26.68 5.29
N TRP A 285 18.65 -25.41 5.66
CA TRP A 285 17.66 -24.53 5.04
C TRP A 285 17.99 -24.17 3.60
N VAL A 286 19.24 -23.84 3.29
CA VAL A 286 19.66 -23.65 1.88
C VAL A 286 19.29 -24.87 1.05
N SER A 287 19.49 -26.08 1.59
CA SER A 287 19.20 -27.32 0.86
C SER A 287 17.71 -27.62 0.70
N ASN A 288 16.86 -27.20 1.64
CA ASN A 288 15.45 -27.60 1.71
C ASN A 288 14.44 -26.48 1.41
N GLN A 289 14.85 -25.22 1.53
CA GLN A 289 14.00 -24.04 1.41
C GLN A 289 14.39 -23.15 0.24
N VAL A 290 15.61 -23.27 -0.30
CA VAL A 290 16.05 -22.45 -1.43
C VAL A 290 16.13 -23.29 -2.71
N THR A 291 15.38 -22.87 -3.72
CA THR A 291 15.48 -23.43 -5.07
C THR A 291 16.26 -22.47 -5.96
N ILE A 292 17.43 -22.89 -6.43
CA ILE A 292 18.27 -22.12 -7.35
C ILE A 292 18.04 -22.63 -8.78
N THR A 293 17.55 -21.79 -9.69
CA THR A 293 17.29 -22.23 -11.06
C THR A 293 18.58 -22.51 -11.83
N ALA A 294 18.50 -23.36 -12.85
CA ALA A 294 19.64 -23.62 -13.75
C ALA A 294 20.15 -22.34 -14.46
N ALA A 295 19.26 -21.37 -14.69
CA ALA A 295 19.62 -20.07 -15.26
C ALA A 295 20.56 -19.29 -14.32
N VAL A 296 20.26 -19.28 -13.01
CA VAL A 296 21.13 -18.69 -11.99
C VAL A 296 22.47 -19.40 -11.92
N ILE A 297 22.50 -20.74 -11.86
CA ILE A 297 23.75 -21.52 -11.82
C ILE A 297 24.65 -21.20 -13.02
N ASN A 298 24.07 -21.15 -14.21
CA ASN A 298 24.80 -20.79 -15.43
C ASN A 298 25.33 -19.34 -15.40
N LYS A 299 24.57 -18.42 -14.79
CA LYS A 299 24.97 -17.01 -14.63
C LYS A 299 26.11 -16.87 -13.63
N MET A 300 26.02 -17.52 -12.47
CA MET A 300 27.08 -17.58 -11.46
C MET A 300 28.40 -18.04 -12.07
N LYS A 301 28.37 -19.14 -12.85
CA LYS A 301 29.54 -19.66 -13.55
C LYS A 301 30.17 -18.65 -14.51
N LYS A 302 29.35 -17.88 -15.25
CA LYS A 302 29.85 -16.84 -16.16
C LYS A 302 30.51 -15.68 -15.43
N ASN A 303 30.07 -15.38 -14.20
CA ASN A 303 30.60 -14.30 -13.37
C ASN A 303 31.71 -14.78 -12.41
N GLY A 304 32.18 -16.03 -12.52
CA GLY A 304 33.25 -16.56 -11.67
C GLY A 304 32.83 -16.88 -10.23
N ILE A 305 31.53 -16.97 -9.94
CA ILE A 305 31.00 -17.31 -8.62
C ILE A 305 30.81 -18.83 -8.55
N THR A 306 31.45 -19.47 -7.57
CA THR A 306 31.26 -20.90 -7.31
C THR A 306 29.95 -21.16 -6.57
N GLN A 307 29.37 -22.34 -6.76
CA GLN A 307 28.16 -22.73 -6.03
C GLN A 307 28.40 -22.78 -4.51
N ASP A 308 29.60 -23.18 -4.08
CA ASP A 308 29.97 -23.19 -2.67
C ASP A 308 30.00 -21.79 -2.06
N GLN A 309 30.58 -20.81 -2.78
CA GLN A 309 30.59 -19.42 -2.32
C GLN A 309 29.16 -18.87 -2.21
N PHE A 310 28.32 -19.12 -3.20
CA PHE A 310 26.93 -18.66 -3.19
C PHE A 310 26.11 -19.31 -2.06
N ASN A 311 26.29 -20.61 -1.85
CA ASN A 311 25.67 -21.33 -0.73
C ASN A 311 26.17 -20.77 0.61
N LYS A 312 27.45 -20.40 0.72
CA LYS A 312 28.00 -19.78 1.92
C LYS A 312 27.35 -18.41 2.18
N ASP A 313 27.16 -17.59 1.15
CA ASP A 313 26.50 -16.29 1.28
C ASP A 313 25.05 -16.43 1.75
N LEU A 314 24.31 -17.42 1.23
CA LEU A 314 22.97 -17.74 1.68
C LEU A 314 22.96 -18.23 3.13
N GLN A 315 23.93 -19.08 3.52
CA GLN A 315 24.06 -19.52 4.91
C GLN A 315 24.32 -18.34 5.84
N ASP A 316 25.21 -17.42 5.46
CA ASP A 316 25.49 -16.19 6.21
C ASP A 316 24.23 -15.34 6.35
N PHE A 317 23.43 -15.22 5.29
CA PHE A 317 22.14 -14.56 5.35
C PHE A 317 21.18 -15.24 6.33
N PHE A 318 21.04 -16.57 6.28
CA PHE A 318 20.17 -17.29 7.21
C PHE A 318 20.61 -17.16 8.68
N VAL A 319 21.91 -17.23 8.94
CA VAL A 319 22.46 -17.05 10.29
C VAL A 319 22.18 -15.61 10.77
N ILE A 320 22.50 -14.59 9.97
CA ILE A 320 22.35 -13.19 10.42
C ILE A 320 20.87 -12.79 10.61
N THR A 321 19.96 -13.42 9.87
CA THR A 321 18.51 -13.15 9.95
C THR A 321 17.76 -14.08 10.90
N ASN A 322 18.45 -14.92 11.66
CA ASN A 322 17.83 -15.88 12.56
C ASN A 322 16.82 -16.82 11.85
N GLY A 323 17.02 -17.11 10.57
CA GLY A 323 16.25 -18.14 9.87
C GLY A 323 14.87 -17.74 9.38
N ARG A 324 14.57 -16.44 9.30
CA ARG A 324 13.22 -15.92 9.07
C ARG A 324 12.70 -16.02 7.64
N LEU A 325 13.42 -16.65 6.74
CA LEU A 325 12.93 -16.82 5.38
C LEU A 325 12.04 -18.06 5.27
N GLY A 326 10.94 -17.89 4.53
CA GLY A 326 10.17 -19.03 4.04
C GLY A 326 10.87 -19.72 2.88
N LYS A 327 10.13 -20.53 2.11
CA LYS A 327 10.66 -21.10 0.86
C LYS A 327 10.93 -20.00 -0.16
N ILE A 328 12.11 -20.00 -0.77
CA ILE A 328 12.55 -19.01 -1.77
C ILE A 328 12.97 -19.69 -3.07
N ILE A 329 12.53 -19.13 -4.19
CA ILE A 329 13.05 -19.45 -5.53
C ILE A 329 13.96 -18.30 -5.96
N ILE A 330 15.21 -18.60 -6.30
CA ILE A 330 16.15 -17.64 -6.87
C ILE A 330 16.25 -17.91 -8.37
N ASP A 331 15.88 -16.91 -9.18
CA ASP A 331 15.86 -16.98 -10.64
C ASP A 331 16.47 -15.71 -11.27
N THR A 332 16.71 -15.72 -12.58
CA THR A 332 17.16 -14.51 -13.32
C THR A 332 16.21 -14.10 -14.43
N LYS A 333 15.48 -15.03 -15.07
CA LYS A 333 14.59 -14.85 -16.25
C LYS A 333 14.97 -13.75 -17.26
N ASN A 334 16.25 -13.39 -17.36
CA ASN A 334 16.77 -12.22 -18.08
C ASN A 334 16.07 -10.89 -17.76
N HIS A 335 15.70 -10.66 -16.50
CA HIS A 335 15.21 -9.34 -16.09
C HIS A 335 16.35 -8.31 -16.06
N ASP A 336 16.04 -7.08 -16.50
CA ASP A 336 16.99 -5.97 -16.49
C ASP A 336 17.27 -5.42 -15.08
N ARG A 337 16.40 -5.75 -14.11
CA ARG A 337 16.47 -5.28 -12.72
C ARG A 337 16.14 -6.41 -11.77
N ALA A 338 16.85 -6.44 -10.64
CA ALA A 338 16.56 -7.35 -9.56
C ALA A 338 15.27 -6.91 -8.85
N TYR A 339 14.53 -7.88 -8.32
CA TYR A 339 13.35 -7.63 -7.48
C TYR A 339 12.98 -8.88 -6.66
N ALA A 340 12.37 -8.65 -5.51
CA ALA A 340 11.66 -9.65 -4.73
C ALA A 340 10.16 -9.63 -5.03
N SER A 341 9.51 -10.81 -4.97
CA SER A 341 8.05 -10.93 -5.05
C SER A 341 7.55 -12.04 -4.13
N GLY A 342 6.30 -11.95 -3.69
CA GLY A 342 5.82 -12.81 -2.59
C GLY A 342 6.39 -12.38 -1.24
N THR A 343 6.66 -11.08 -1.06
CA THR A 343 7.26 -10.46 0.14
C THR A 343 6.24 -10.16 1.24
N ASN A 344 4.96 -10.47 1.04
CA ASN A 344 3.89 -10.07 1.96
C ASN A 344 3.30 -11.27 2.73
N ASP A 345 3.80 -12.48 2.50
CA ASP A 345 3.23 -13.71 3.04
C ASP A 345 4.25 -14.85 3.08
N HIS A 346 4.64 -15.29 4.28
CA HIS A 346 5.56 -16.41 4.49
C HIS A 346 4.95 -17.79 4.16
N THR A 347 3.62 -17.88 3.96
CA THR A 347 2.95 -19.16 3.64
C THR A 347 3.11 -19.56 2.16
N ARG A 348 3.57 -18.63 1.32
CA ARG A 348 3.82 -18.86 -0.11
C ARG A 348 5.31 -18.88 -0.40
N GLU A 349 5.67 -19.50 -1.52
CA GLU A 349 7.03 -19.44 -2.01
C GLU A 349 7.34 -18.01 -2.45
N GLY A 350 8.34 -17.40 -1.82
CA GLY A 350 8.92 -16.13 -2.23
C GLY A 350 9.80 -16.32 -3.47
N VAL A 351 9.97 -15.27 -4.25
CA VAL A 351 10.80 -15.30 -5.45
C VAL A 351 11.75 -14.12 -5.45
N VAL A 352 13.04 -14.41 -5.58
CA VAL A 352 14.11 -13.43 -5.79
C VAL A 352 14.56 -13.53 -7.25
N MET A 353 14.37 -12.43 -7.97
CA MET A 353 14.82 -12.28 -9.35
C MET A 353 16.10 -11.46 -9.36
N LEU A 354 17.18 -12.03 -9.87
CA LEU A 354 18.48 -11.37 -9.97
C LEU A 354 18.67 -10.76 -11.35
N ASP A 355 19.34 -9.61 -11.39
CA ASP A 355 19.58 -8.87 -12.62
C ASP A 355 20.69 -9.47 -13.48
N ASN A 356 20.99 -8.77 -14.59
CA ASN A 356 22.05 -9.18 -15.51
C ASN A 356 23.47 -9.01 -14.96
N ARG A 357 23.69 -8.24 -13.89
CA ARG A 357 25.02 -8.05 -13.30
C ARG A 357 25.32 -9.13 -12.26
N PHE A 358 24.29 -9.58 -11.55
CA PHE A 358 24.37 -10.61 -10.52
C PHE A 358 25.40 -10.23 -9.46
N GLU A 359 25.05 -9.24 -8.65
CA GLU A 359 25.85 -8.81 -7.50
C GLU A 359 25.31 -9.50 -6.23
N GLN A 360 26.17 -10.14 -5.45
CA GLN A 360 25.78 -10.86 -4.22
C GLN A 360 25.17 -9.91 -3.17
N ARG A 361 25.63 -8.66 -3.14
CA ARG A 361 25.01 -7.59 -2.34
C ARG A 361 23.54 -7.39 -2.70
N THR A 362 23.21 -7.37 -3.99
CA THR A 362 21.82 -7.29 -4.47
C THR A 362 21.01 -8.52 -4.08
N LEU A 363 21.61 -9.73 -4.05
CA LEU A 363 20.92 -10.90 -3.52
C LEU A 363 20.50 -10.68 -2.05
N TRP A 364 21.37 -10.14 -1.20
CA TRP A 364 21.04 -9.84 0.19
C TRP A 364 19.92 -8.80 0.30
N HIS A 365 19.95 -7.77 -0.55
CA HIS A 365 18.87 -6.78 -0.65
C HIS A 365 17.51 -7.43 -0.93
N GLU A 366 17.45 -8.25 -1.98
CA GLU A 366 16.19 -8.88 -2.39
C GLU A 366 15.72 -9.94 -1.39
N LEU A 367 16.63 -10.71 -0.78
CA LEU A 367 16.27 -11.65 0.29
C LEU A 367 15.71 -10.91 1.51
N ALA A 368 16.27 -9.75 1.86
CA ALA A 368 15.83 -9.00 3.03
C ALA A 368 14.45 -8.37 2.88
N HIS A 369 13.96 -8.13 1.66
CA HIS A 369 12.55 -7.79 1.43
C HIS A 369 11.58 -8.87 1.92
N HIS A 370 11.98 -10.14 1.97
CA HIS A 370 11.14 -11.21 2.49
C HIS A 370 11.04 -11.21 4.02
N LEU A 371 11.92 -10.52 4.75
CA LEU A 371 11.77 -10.35 6.20
C LEU A 371 10.54 -9.49 6.52
N GLU A 372 10.11 -8.64 5.59
CA GLU A 372 8.93 -7.79 5.77
C GLU A 372 7.60 -8.50 5.51
N ALA A 373 7.62 -9.80 5.22
CA ALA A 373 6.41 -10.61 5.29
C ALA A 373 5.93 -10.80 6.75
N ASP A 374 6.77 -10.50 7.74
CA ASP A 374 6.37 -10.35 9.13
C ASP A 374 5.64 -9.01 9.36
N ASP A 375 4.34 -9.08 9.67
CA ASP A 375 3.47 -7.91 9.89
C ASP A 375 4.08 -6.91 10.88
N ALA A 376 4.63 -7.39 12.00
CA ALA A 376 5.27 -6.55 13.01
C ALA A 376 6.48 -5.80 12.44
N LEU A 377 7.37 -6.49 11.71
CA LEU A 377 8.58 -5.90 11.14
C LEU A 377 8.20 -4.84 10.11
N ASN A 378 7.27 -5.15 9.21
CA ASN A 378 6.78 -4.20 8.22
C ASN A 378 6.16 -2.95 8.88
N MET A 379 5.34 -3.14 9.91
CA MET A 379 4.70 -2.04 10.64
C MET A 379 5.74 -1.13 11.32
N VAL A 380 6.72 -1.71 12.02
CA VAL A 380 7.74 -0.90 12.71
C VAL A 380 8.69 -0.21 11.71
N ALA A 381 8.98 -0.82 10.56
CA ALA A 381 9.79 -0.18 9.52
C ALA A 381 9.09 1.04 8.92
N ASN A 382 7.78 0.93 8.64
CA ASN A 382 6.98 2.06 8.17
C ASN A 382 6.93 3.20 9.19
N GLU A 383 6.75 2.89 10.48
CA GLU A 383 6.77 3.93 11.51
C GLU A 383 8.18 4.52 11.68
N TYR A 384 9.22 3.68 11.60
CA TYR A 384 10.60 4.13 11.66
C TYR A 384 10.89 5.16 10.57
N ILE A 385 10.50 4.91 9.31
CA ILE A 385 10.59 5.89 8.22
C ILE A 385 9.90 7.21 8.58
N ARG A 386 8.66 7.15 9.07
CA ARG A 386 7.90 8.35 9.45
C ARG A 386 8.56 9.12 10.59
N SER A 387 9.10 8.41 11.58
CA SER A 387 9.79 9.01 12.72
C SER A 387 11.07 9.75 12.32
N ARG A 388 11.66 9.36 11.18
CA ARG A 388 12.86 9.96 10.59
C ARG A 388 12.54 11.01 9.51
N SER A 389 11.26 11.32 9.27
CA SER A 389 10.87 12.33 8.30
C SER A 389 11.18 13.74 8.80
N LEU A 390 11.89 14.53 7.98
CA LEU A 390 12.34 15.88 8.29
C LEU A 390 11.26 16.94 8.06
N ASP A 391 10.24 16.63 7.27
CA ASP A 391 9.13 17.55 6.98
C ASP A 391 7.75 16.90 7.17
N GLY A 392 7.68 15.92 8.08
CA GLY A 392 6.45 15.28 8.52
C GLY A 392 5.86 14.32 7.49
N ASP A 393 4.56 14.42 7.21
CA ASP A 393 3.87 13.48 6.32
C ASP A 393 3.97 13.87 4.82
N ASN A 394 4.83 14.82 4.47
CA ASN A 394 5.02 15.28 3.09
C ASN A 394 5.83 14.27 2.27
N THR A 395 5.40 14.02 1.03
CA THR A 395 6.07 13.10 0.11
C THR A 395 6.68 13.84 -1.07
N HIS A 396 7.81 13.34 -1.55
CA HIS A 396 8.59 13.95 -2.62
C HIS A 396 8.93 12.93 -3.69
N GLN A 397 9.18 13.39 -4.91
CA GLN A 397 9.70 12.51 -5.96
C GLN A 397 11.10 12.03 -5.57
N LEU A 398 11.29 10.72 -5.51
CA LEU A 398 12.54 10.09 -5.11
C LEU A 398 13.71 10.58 -6.00
N ARG A 399 13.49 10.64 -7.33
CA ARG A 399 14.48 11.12 -8.30
C ARG A 399 15.02 12.53 -8.00
N LYS A 400 14.21 13.39 -7.36
CA LYS A 400 14.62 14.75 -6.97
C LYS A 400 15.43 14.72 -5.68
N LEU A 401 15.01 13.92 -4.70
CA LEU A 401 15.70 13.77 -3.43
C LEU A 401 17.12 13.19 -3.60
N VAL A 402 17.24 12.12 -4.41
CA VAL A 402 18.52 11.43 -4.62
C VAL A 402 19.36 12.00 -5.78
N GLY A 403 18.81 12.91 -6.57
CA GLY A 403 19.47 13.47 -7.76
C GLY A 403 19.67 12.49 -8.93
N ASN A 404 19.10 11.28 -8.87
CA ASN A 404 19.25 10.25 -9.91
C ASN A 404 18.02 10.16 -10.81
N LYS A 405 18.19 10.48 -12.09
CA LYS A 405 17.12 10.44 -13.10
C LYS A 405 16.65 9.03 -13.48
N ALA A 406 17.36 7.97 -13.08
CA ALA A 406 16.98 6.59 -13.33
C ALA A 406 15.72 6.16 -12.56
N TYR A 407 15.40 6.83 -11.45
CA TYR A 407 14.13 6.63 -10.75
C TYR A 407 12.97 7.26 -11.52
N GLY A 408 11.83 6.55 -11.51
CA GLY A 408 10.56 6.94 -12.10
C GLY A 408 10.01 8.24 -11.52
N THR A 409 9.14 8.90 -12.28
CA THR A 409 8.49 10.14 -11.87
C THR A 409 7.38 9.95 -10.85
N ASP A 410 6.89 8.72 -10.72
CA ASP A 410 5.86 8.25 -9.80
C ASP A 410 6.45 7.61 -8.54
N GLU A 411 7.76 7.34 -8.50
CA GLU A 411 8.44 6.88 -7.29
C GLU A 411 8.54 8.03 -6.28
N ILE A 412 7.93 7.83 -5.11
CA ILE A 412 7.86 8.81 -4.03
C ILE A 412 8.55 8.29 -2.75
N ALA A 413 9.08 9.21 -1.96
CA ALA A 413 9.73 8.94 -0.69
C ALA A 413 9.49 10.09 0.29
N TYR A 414 9.67 9.82 1.59
CA TYR A 414 9.80 10.88 2.60
C TYR A 414 11.18 11.51 2.52
N LYS A 415 11.27 12.81 2.84
CA LYS A 415 12.57 13.47 3.01
C LYS A 415 13.09 13.16 4.42
N THR A 416 14.16 12.40 4.52
CA THR A 416 14.71 11.90 5.80
C THR A 416 16.17 12.30 6.01
N ASP A 417 16.69 12.12 7.22
CA ASP A 417 18.12 12.18 7.55
C ASP A 417 18.80 10.79 7.50
N MET A 418 18.18 9.81 6.82
CA MET A 418 18.76 8.48 6.63
C MET A 418 19.93 8.52 5.65
N PHE A 419 20.79 7.49 5.66
CA PHE A 419 21.99 7.46 4.78
C PHE A 419 21.69 7.54 3.28
N ASN A 420 20.47 7.20 2.88
CA ASN A 420 19.95 7.42 1.54
C ASN A 420 18.42 7.61 1.60
N HIS A 421 17.88 8.60 0.88
CA HIS A 421 16.43 8.81 0.79
C HIS A 421 15.68 7.61 0.17
N TYR A 422 16.37 6.75 -0.57
CA TYR A 422 15.81 5.48 -1.06
C TYR A 422 15.28 4.60 0.07
N VAL A 423 15.92 4.60 1.25
CA VAL A 423 15.48 3.84 2.43
C VAL A 423 14.04 4.24 2.85
N ALA A 424 13.66 5.49 2.58
CA ALA A 424 12.35 6.06 2.90
C ALA A 424 11.36 6.03 1.72
N LYS A 425 11.60 5.19 0.71
CA LYS A 425 10.70 5.01 -0.43
C LYS A 425 9.36 4.43 0.03
N ILE A 426 8.28 4.95 -0.57
CA ILE A 426 6.92 4.55 -0.24
C ILE A 426 6.38 3.66 -1.35
N TYR A 427 6.11 2.40 -1.01
CA TYR A 427 5.45 1.46 -1.90
C TYR A 427 3.95 1.36 -1.61
N LYS A 428 3.16 1.09 -2.66
CA LYS A 428 1.72 0.82 -2.50
C LYS A 428 1.42 -0.45 -1.69
N SER A 429 2.35 -1.41 -1.70
CA SER A 429 2.26 -2.66 -0.96
C SER A 429 2.48 -2.49 0.55
N GLY A 430 3.06 -1.37 0.99
CA GLY A 430 3.48 -1.18 2.37
C GLY A 430 4.87 -1.74 2.69
N ILE A 431 5.47 -2.53 1.79
CA ILE A 431 6.88 -2.95 1.89
C ILE A 431 7.79 -1.70 1.85
N THR A 432 8.91 -1.75 2.53
CA THR A 432 9.86 -0.65 2.74
C THR A 432 11.26 -1.02 2.25
N GLU A 433 12.17 -0.05 2.27
CA GLU A 433 13.59 -0.29 1.98
C GLU A 433 14.46 -0.35 3.24
N VAL A 434 13.85 -0.39 4.44
CA VAL A 434 14.59 -0.30 5.70
C VAL A 434 15.40 -1.57 5.93
N TYR A 435 14.76 -2.74 5.89
CA TYR A 435 15.48 -4.00 6.10
C TYR A 435 16.30 -4.40 4.89
N SER A 436 15.81 -4.19 3.66
CA SER A 436 16.56 -4.50 2.45
C SER A 436 17.91 -3.79 2.44
N MET A 437 17.92 -2.47 2.62
CA MET A 437 19.14 -1.66 2.60
C MET A 437 19.99 -1.83 3.86
N GLY A 438 19.35 -2.04 5.03
CA GLY A 438 20.07 -2.23 6.28
C GLY A 438 20.74 -3.61 6.38
N VAL A 439 20.09 -4.67 5.92
CA VAL A 439 20.67 -6.03 5.88
C VAL A 439 21.72 -6.13 4.79
N GLU A 440 21.48 -5.52 3.62
CA GLU A 440 22.48 -5.39 2.55
C GLU A 440 23.80 -4.81 3.05
N ALA A 441 23.76 -3.88 4.02
CA ALA A 441 24.96 -3.33 4.64
C ALA A 441 25.86 -4.42 5.27
N PHE A 442 25.29 -5.50 5.79
CA PHE A 442 26.03 -6.57 6.47
C PHE A 442 26.69 -7.57 5.53
N TYR A 443 26.41 -7.49 4.22
CA TYR A 443 27.02 -8.36 3.22
C TYR A 443 28.55 -8.25 3.27
N ASP A 444 29.09 -7.03 3.27
CA ASP A 444 30.53 -6.76 3.36
C ASP A 444 30.85 -5.68 4.40
N GLU A 445 32.01 -5.81 5.03
CA GLU A 445 32.41 -4.97 6.17
C GLU A 445 32.66 -3.50 5.77
N GLU A 446 33.05 -3.24 4.52
CA GLU A 446 33.29 -1.89 4.03
C GLU A 446 31.97 -1.12 3.85
N SER A 447 30.96 -1.74 3.25
CA SER A 447 29.59 -1.22 3.17
C SER A 447 28.99 -0.98 4.56
N LEU A 448 29.16 -1.95 5.47
CA LEU A 448 28.68 -1.84 6.85
C LEU A 448 29.29 -0.63 7.56
N PHE A 449 30.62 -0.48 7.49
CA PHE A 449 31.33 0.65 8.08
C PHE A 449 30.84 1.99 7.53
N ASN A 450 30.69 2.09 6.20
CA ASN A 450 30.27 3.31 5.54
C ASN A 450 28.83 3.72 5.91
N ILE A 451 27.92 2.77 6.07
CA ILE A 451 26.54 3.05 6.49
C ILE A 451 26.50 3.41 7.97
N MET A 452 27.30 2.74 8.81
CA MET A 452 27.39 3.04 10.25
C MET A 452 27.76 4.49 10.53
N LEU A 453 28.65 5.07 9.73
CA LEU A 453 29.03 6.47 9.87
C LEU A 453 27.94 7.44 9.40
N LYS A 454 27.23 7.09 8.33
CA LYS A 454 26.22 7.96 7.73
C LYS A 454 24.91 7.96 8.52
N ASP A 455 24.52 6.80 9.02
CA ASP A 455 23.22 6.60 9.69
C ASP A 455 23.27 5.41 10.66
N PRO A 456 23.98 5.57 11.80
CA PRO A 456 24.11 4.49 12.79
C PRO A 456 22.77 4.02 13.32
N LYS A 457 21.80 4.93 13.44
CA LYS A 457 20.44 4.64 13.93
C LYS A 457 19.70 3.62 13.06
N THR A 458 19.88 3.65 11.73
CA THR A 458 19.23 2.66 10.85
C THR A 458 19.86 1.29 11.01
N LEU A 459 21.18 1.20 11.19
CA LEU A 459 21.82 -0.07 11.51
C LEU A 459 21.44 -0.58 12.90
N GLU A 460 21.35 0.29 13.91
CA GLU A 460 20.86 -0.08 15.24
C GLU A 460 19.45 -0.66 15.17
N PHE A 461 18.54 0.03 14.46
CA PHE A 461 17.16 -0.41 14.26
C PHE A 461 17.10 -1.78 13.57
N VAL A 462 17.79 -1.94 12.43
CA VAL A 462 17.78 -3.21 11.69
C VAL A 462 18.44 -4.32 12.49
N SER A 463 19.57 -4.07 13.14
CA SER A 463 20.26 -5.07 13.95
C SER A 463 19.43 -5.51 15.14
N ALA A 464 18.73 -4.59 15.79
CA ALA A 464 17.83 -4.93 16.87
C ALA A 464 16.72 -5.89 16.41
N ALA A 465 16.16 -5.68 15.22
CA ALA A 465 15.21 -6.62 14.63
C ALA A 465 15.86 -7.97 14.30
N LEU A 466 17.09 -7.98 13.75
CA LEU A 466 17.84 -9.22 13.42
C LEU A 466 18.18 -10.04 14.67
N MET A 467 18.45 -9.38 15.81
CA MET A 467 18.79 -10.03 17.08
C MET A 467 17.58 -10.68 17.78
N GLN A 468 16.35 -10.32 17.42
CA GLN A 468 15.16 -10.96 17.97
C GLN A 468 15.03 -12.39 17.41
N THR A 469 14.34 -13.27 18.12
CA THR A 469 14.11 -14.65 17.65
C THR A 469 12.80 -14.73 16.88
N PRO A 470 12.61 -15.71 15.98
CA PRO A 470 11.32 -15.90 15.31
C PRO A 470 10.16 -15.99 16.32
N GLU A 471 10.35 -16.66 17.45
CA GLU A 471 9.30 -16.78 18.48
C GLU A 471 9.00 -15.46 19.22
N GLU A 472 9.96 -14.54 19.29
CA GLU A 472 9.73 -13.20 19.84
C GLU A 472 8.91 -12.35 18.88
N ILE A 473 9.26 -12.38 17.59
CA ILE A 473 8.51 -11.72 16.52
C ILE A 473 7.11 -12.34 16.40
N ASP A 474 6.98 -13.66 16.40
CA ASP A 474 5.70 -14.36 16.35
C ASP A 474 4.82 -14.01 17.54
N ARG A 475 5.39 -13.85 18.75
CA ARG A 475 4.62 -13.37 19.90
C ARG A 475 4.14 -11.93 19.73
N ILE A 476 4.92 -11.07 19.08
CA ILE A 476 4.51 -9.70 18.75
C ILE A 476 3.42 -9.72 17.67
N ASN A 477 3.62 -10.49 16.59
CA ASN A 477 2.66 -10.71 15.51
C ASN A 477 1.34 -11.28 16.04
N GLN A 478 1.40 -12.29 16.90
CA GLN A 478 0.22 -12.92 17.51
C GLN A 478 -0.52 -11.92 18.37
N LYS A 479 0.17 -11.14 19.22
CA LYS A 479 -0.48 -10.05 19.98
C LYS A 479 -1.14 -9.02 19.06
N LEU A 480 -0.50 -8.65 17.95
CA LEU A 480 -1.09 -7.75 16.96
C LEU A 480 -2.34 -8.37 16.30
N ARG A 481 -2.27 -9.64 15.92
CA ARG A 481 -3.37 -10.39 15.27
C ARG A 481 -4.53 -10.67 16.20
N ASP A 482 -4.27 -11.10 17.44
CA ASP A 482 -5.29 -11.31 18.46
C ASP A 482 -6.03 -10.01 18.73
N SER A 483 -5.27 -8.92 18.84
CA SER A 483 -5.86 -7.59 18.93
C SER A 483 -6.76 -7.35 17.70
N LEU A 484 -6.30 -7.61 16.46
CA LEU A 484 -7.08 -7.47 15.20
C LEU A 484 -8.32 -8.36 15.08
N LEU A 485 -8.30 -9.57 15.65
CA LEU A 485 -9.40 -10.53 15.56
C LEU A 485 -10.52 -10.24 16.56
N ASP A 486 -10.18 -9.87 17.79
CA ASP A 486 -11.16 -9.46 18.82
C ASP A 486 -12.03 -8.29 18.31
N VAL A 487 -11.40 -7.44 17.54
CA VAL A 487 -11.99 -6.28 16.87
C VAL A 487 -12.93 -6.60 15.74
N ASN A 488 -12.60 -7.59 14.91
CA ASN A 488 -13.50 -8.00 13.83
C ASN A 488 -14.73 -8.71 14.40
N ALA A 489 -14.58 -9.48 15.49
CA ALA A 489 -15.69 -10.09 16.21
C ALA A 489 -16.61 -9.04 16.87
N GLU A 490 -16.04 -7.98 17.46
CA GLU A 490 -16.83 -6.87 18.02
C GLU A 490 -17.50 -6.00 16.94
N ALA A 491 -16.82 -5.75 15.81
CA ALA A 491 -17.39 -5.03 14.68
C ALA A 491 -18.53 -5.80 14.00
N GLU A 492 -18.42 -7.13 13.88
CA GLU A 492 -19.52 -7.97 13.39
C GLU A 492 -20.68 -8.05 14.39
N ASN A 493 -20.40 -8.14 15.70
CA ASN A 493 -21.44 -8.10 16.74
C ASN A 493 -22.16 -6.74 16.80
N GLY A 494 -21.43 -5.63 16.66
CA GLY A 494 -22.01 -4.29 16.60
C GLY A 494 -22.89 -4.10 15.36
N LYS A 495 -22.49 -4.65 14.21
CA LYS A 495 -23.34 -4.70 13.01
C LYS A 495 -24.59 -5.56 13.25
N LEU A 496 -24.46 -6.73 13.88
CA LEU A 496 -25.58 -7.62 14.19
C LEU A 496 -26.60 -6.97 15.13
N GLN A 497 -26.13 -6.27 16.18
CA GLN A 497 -26.99 -5.53 17.10
C GLN A 497 -27.69 -4.35 16.41
N ASN A 498 -26.98 -3.62 15.55
CA ASN A 498 -27.59 -2.54 14.77
C ASN A 498 -28.59 -3.06 13.74
N TYR A 499 -28.33 -4.21 13.11
CA TYR A 499 -29.32 -4.91 12.29
C TYR A 499 -30.55 -5.24 13.13
N GLN A 500 -30.37 -5.87 14.29
CA GLN A 500 -31.47 -6.24 15.20
C GLN A 500 -32.31 -5.01 15.59
N ILE A 501 -31.69 -3.88 15.91
CA ILE A 501 -32.39 -2.62 16.25
C ILE A 501 -33.21 -2.12 15.07
N ILE A 502 -32.65 -2.10 13.86
CA ILE A 502 -33.37 -1.70 12.64
C ILE A 502 -34.52 -2.67 12.35
N PHE A 503 -34.29 -3.99 12.51
CA PHE A 503 -35.31 -5.02 12.33
C PHE A 503 -36.49 -4.82 13.29
N ASN A 504 -36.23 -4.63 14.58
CA ASN A 504 -37.27 -4.41 15.59
C ASN A 504 -38.03 -3.11 15.32
N GLN A 505 -37.34 -2.03 14.93
CA GLN A 505 -37.97 -0.75 14.59
C GLN A 505 -38.87 -0.84 13.36
N LEU A 506 -38.45 -1.57 12.32
CA LEU A 506 -39.27 -1.83 11.13
C LEU A 506 -40.42 -2.79 11.46
N ALA A 507 -40.22 -3.78 12.32
CA ALA A 507 -41.28 -4.72 12.73
C ALA A 507 -42.40 -4.04 13.55
N LEU A 508 -42.08 -2.97 14.30
CA LEU A 508 -43.06 -2.16 15.03
C LEU A 508 -44.00 -1.37 14.11
N LEU A 509 -43.60 -1.11 12.86
CA LEU A 509 -44.44 -0.42 11.88
C LEU A 509 -45.50 -1.31 11.23
N VAL A 510 -45.53 -2.58 11.59
CA VAL A 510 -46.35 -3.58 10.92
C VAL A 510 -47.29 -4.21 11.93
N ASP A 511 -48.59 -3.88 11.78
CA ASP A 511 -49.65 -4.42 12.63
C ASP A 511 -50.05 -5.82 12.13
N PHE A 512 -50.05 -6.77 13.04
CA PHE A 512 -50.37 -8.16 12.76
C PHE A 512 -51.69 -8.49 13.44
N LYS A 513 -52.75 -8.64 12.65
CA LYS A 513 -54.05 -9.03 13.20
C LYS A 513 -54.14 -10.54 13.23
N ASP A 514 -54.02 -11.09 14.43
CA ASP A 514 -54.24 -12.51 14.65
C ASP A 514 -55.75 -12.79 14.71
N GLY A 515 -56.23 -13.64 13.80
CA GLY A 515 -57.50 -14.35 13.97
C GLY A 515 -58.82 -13.57 13.82
N SER A 516 -58.97 -12.60 12.91
CA SER A 516 -60.32 -12.24 12.46
C SER A 516 -60.86 -13.31 11.51
N THR A 517 -62.07 -13.82 11.77
CA THR A 517 -62.81 -14.72 10.87
C THR A 517 -63.08 -14.02 9.55
N TYR A 518 -62.26 -14.29 8.53
CA TYR A 518 -62.49 -13.81 7.17
C TYR A 518 -63.60 -14.62 6.52
N THR A 519 -64.43 -13.95 5.73
CA THR A 519 -65.40 -14.57 4.82
C THR A 519 -64.80 -14.72 3.42
N LYS A 520 -65.41 -15.53 2.55
CA LYS A 520 -64.95 -15.67 1.15
C LYS A 520 -65.07 -14.36 0.37
N GLU A 521 -66.03 -13.52 0.76
CA GLU A 521 -66.24 -12.18 0.22
C GLU A 521 -65.06 -11.25 0.59
N ASP A 522 -64.53 -11.34 1.81
CA ASP A 522 -63.39 -10.51 2.24
C ASP A 522 -62.09 -10.80 1.47
N LEU A 523 -61.94 -12.02 0.95
CA LEU A 523 -60.77 -12.47 0.20
C LEU A 523 -60.97 -12.46 -1.32
N GLY A 524 -62.17 -12.10 -1.81
CA GLY A 524 -62.48 -12.09 -3.25
C GLY A 524 -62.43 -13.48 -3.91
N ILE A 525 -62.67 -14.55 -3.16
CA ILE A 525 -62.61 -15.94 -3.65
C ILE A 525 -64.01 -16.41 -4.04
N ALA A 526 -64.19 -16.75 -5.32
CA ALA A 526 -65.52 -16.97 -5.89
C ALA A 526 -66.18 -18.32 -5.50
N ASP A 527 -65.40 -19.33 -5.12
CA ASP A 527 -65.93 -20.66 -4.77
C ASP A 527 -65.48 -21.13 -3.37
N GLN A 528 -66.38 -21.85 -2.69
CA GLN A 528 -66.19 -22.28 -1.29
C GLN A 528 -65.02 -23.24 -1.13
N LYS A 529 -64.74 -24.08 -2.14
CA LYS A 529 -63.66 -25.08 -2.06
C LYS A 529 -62.29 -24.41 -2.07
N SER A 530 -62.07 -23.45 -2.98
CA SER A 530 -60.85 -22.65 -3.01
C SER A 530 -60.68 -21.83 -1.74
N PHE A 531 -61.78 -21.31 -1.19
CA PHE A 531 -61.76 -20.59 0.08
C PHE A 531 -61.37 -21.50 1.24
N ASP A 532 -61.96 -22.69 1.38
CA ASP A 532 -61.65 -23.64 2.46
C ASP A 532 -60.18 -24.13 2.37
N GLU A 533 -59.66 -24.33 1.15
CA GLU A 533 -58.24 -24.68 0.92
C GLU A 533 -57.27 -23.54 1.29
N LEU A 534 -57.66 -22.29 1.06
CA LEU A 534 -56.89 -21.10 1.44
C LEU A 534 -56.99 -20.80 2.93
N ALA A 535 -58.18 -20.95 3.52
CA ALA A 535 -58.45 -20.75 4.94
C ALA A 535 -57.67 -21.75 5.81
N ALA A 536 -57.59 -23.02 5.39
CA ALA A 536 -56.76 -24.04 6.06
C ALA A 536 -55.26 -23.70 6.00
N LYS A 537 -54.85 -22.90 5.01
CA LYS A 537 -53.49 -22.40 4.83
C LYS A 537 -53.33 -20.98 5.35
N PHE A 538 -54.33 -20.33 5.94
CA PHE A 538 -54.20 -18.94 6.36
C PHE A 538 -53.39 -18.82 7.66
N TYR A 539 -52.47 -17.85 7.69
CA TYR A 539 -51.60 -17.57 8.84
C TYR A 539 -51.96 -16.25 9.52
N GLY A 540 -52.32 -15.22 8.77
CA GLY A 540 -52.69 -13.90 9.30
C GLY A 540 -52.71 -12.84 8.22
N THR A 541 -53.05 -11.61 8.57
CA THR A 541 -52.86 -10.44 7.70
C THR A 541 -51.81 -9.49 8.26
N LEU A 542 -51.13 -8.83 7.34
CA LEU A 542 -50.06 -7.89 7.60
C LEU A 542 -50.43 -6.53 7.02
N THR A 543 -50.73 -5.56 7.88
CA THR A 543 -51.05 -4.21 7.40
C THR A 543 -49.79 -3.36 7.39
N LEU A 544 -49.41 -2.89 6.20
CA LEU A 544 -48.27 -2.01 5.97
C LEU A 544 -48.61 -0.56 6.37
N PRO A 545 -47.61 0.32 6.59
CA PRO A 545 -47.82 1.71 7.00
C PRO A 545 -48.70 2.54 6.06
N ASN A 546 -48.81 2.15 4.79
CA ASN A 546 -49.68 2.79 3.80
C ASN A 546 -51.13 2.29 3.83
N GLY A 547 -51.50 1.46 4.81
CA GLY A 547 -52.84 0.87 4.96
C GLY A 547 -53.10 -0.35 4.08
N LYS A 548 -52.12 -0.78 3.27
CA LYS A 548 -52.26 -1.98 2.42
C LYS A 548 -52.09 -3.23 3.26
N THR A 549 -53.00 -4.19 3.08
CA THR A 549 -53.01 -5.44 3.85
C THR A 549 -52.53 -6.61 2.97
N LEU A 550 -51.49 -7.29 3.40
CA LEU A 550 -51.00 -8.54 2.79
C LEU A 550 -51.55 -9.74 3.54
N THR A 551 -51.97 -10.77 2.81
CA THR A 551 -52.47 -12.02 3.41
C THR A 551 -51.35 -13.05 3.45
N LEU A 552 -51.08 -13.59 4.65
CA LEU A 552 -50.03 -14.56 4.88
C LEU A 552 -50.62 -15.98 4.94
N LEU A 553 -49.96 -16.92 4.25
CA LEU A 553 -50.37 -18.32 4.20
C LEU A 553 -49.28 -19.27 4.75
N LYS A 554 -49.68 -20.20 5.62
CA LYS A 554 -49.02 -21.43 6.04
C LYS A 554 -48.79 -22.33 4.84
N SER A 555 -47.54 -22.72 4.58
CA SER A 555 -47.24 -23.79 3.61
C SER A 555 -46.80 -25.07 4.29
N ALA A 556 -47.38 -26.19 3.86
CA ALA A 556 -47.12 -27.49 4.44
C ALA A 556 -45.93 -28.25 3.83
N LYS A 557 -45.35 -27.80 2.71
CA LYS A 557 -44.11 -28.33 2.08
C LYS A 557 -44.01 -27.75 0.68
N VAL A 558 -42.94 -27.03 0.37
CA VAL A 558 -42.51 -26.81 -1.02
C VAL A 558 -41.14 -27.43 -1.19
N LYS A 559 -41.03 -28.43 -2.07
CA LYS A 559 -39.75 -29.00 -2.45
C LYS A 559 -39.07 -28.01 -3.40
N PHE A 560 -38.24 -27.13 -2.87
CA PHE A 560 -37.23 -26.44 -3.70
C PHE A 560 -35.99 -27.32 -3.84
N LYS A 561 -35.43 -27.39 -5.04
CA LYS A 561 -34.02 -27.77 -5.23
C LYS A 561 -33.20 -26.51 -5.04
N SER A 562 -32.62 -26.32 -3.85
CA SER A 562 -31.55 -25.33 -3.67
C SER A 562 -30.31 -25.72 -4.48
N PHE A 563 -29.36 -24.79 -4.62
CA PHE A 563 -28.05 -24.95 -5.30
C PHE A 563 -27.22 -26.17 -4.80
N ARG A 564 -27.67 -26.88 -3.74
CA ARG A 564 -27.09 -28.12 -3.21
C ARG A 564 -28.10 -29.27 -2.98
N GLY A 565 -29.30 -29.21 -3.58
CA GLY A 565 -30.25 -30.32 -3.61
C GLY A 565 -31.03 -30.61 -2.31
N ARG A 566 -31.31 -29.61 -1.47
CA ARG A 566 -32.02 -29.82 -0.18
C ARG A 566 -33.37 -29.10 -0.11
N ALA A 567 -34.35 -29.75 0.53
CA ALA A 567 -35.71 -29.23 0.73
C ALA A 567 -35.80 -28.32 1.97
N MET A 568 -36.52 -27.18 1.84
CA MET A 568 -36.78 -26.21 2.92
C MET A 568 -38.30 -26.04 3.18
N ARG A 569 -38.70 -25.51 4.34
CA ARG A 569 -40.08 -25.10 4.69
C ARG A 569 -40.11 -23.57 4.86
N GLY A 570 -41.17 -22.86 4.44
CA GLY A 570 -41.28 -21.38 4.53
C GLY A 570 -42.72 -20.84 4.41
N PHE A 571 -42.91 -19.52 4.56
CA PHE A 571 -44.21 -18.80 4.49
C PHE A 571 -44.45 -18.12 3.13
N PHE A 572 -45.70 -17.77 2.84
CA PHE A 572 -46.12 -17.08 1.61
C PHE A 572 -46.88 -15.80 1.98
N ALA A 573 -46.65 -14.70 1.25
CA ALA A 573 -47.45 -13.48 1.33
C ALA A 573 -48.10 -13.22 -0.03
N LEU A 574 -49.42 -13.01 -0.05
CA LEU A 574 -50.20 -12.69 -1.25
C LEU A 574 -50.90 -11.35 -1.09
N ASP A 575 -50.83 -10.56 -2.16
CA ASP A 575 -51.50 -9.26 -2.29
C ASP A 575 -52.73 -9.42 -3.18
N PHE A 576 -53.92 -9.37 -2.59
CA PHE A 576 -55.19 -9.65 -3.27
C PHE A 576 -55.87 -8.40 -3.85
N ALA A 577 -55.49 -7.19 -3.41
CA ALA A 577 -56.20 -5.96 -3.77
C ALA A 577 -56.10 -5.62 -5.27
N ASP A 578 -54.96 -5.95 -5.89
CA ASP A 578 -54.72 -5.67 -7.32
C ASP A 578 -55.13 -6.85 -8.23
N HIS A 579 -55.39 -8.04 -7.67
CA HIS A 579 -55.74 -9.23 -8.46
C HIS A 579 -57.08 -9.08 -9.18
N ALA A 580 -58.07 -8.44 -8.56
CA ALA A 580 -59.38 -8.19 -9.18
C ALA A 580 -59.30 -7.20 -10.36
N LYS A 581 -58.43 -6.19 -10.27
CA LYS A 581 -58.16 -5.22 -11.36
C LYS A 581 -57.40 -5.87 -12.52
N PHE A 582 -56.33 -6.62 -12.22
CA PHE A 582 -55.49 -7.26 -13.25
C PHE A 582 -56.20 -8.38 -14.02
N LYS A 583 -57.14 -9.08 -13.40
CA LYS A 583 -57.89 -10.18 -14.04
C LYS A 583 -58.84 -9.69 -15.14
N GLN A 584 -59.31 -8.44 -15.07
CA GLN A 584 -60.11 -7.83 -16.15
C GLN A 584 -59.26 -7.40 -17.34
N GLU A 585 -58.01 -6.99 -17.13
CA GLU A 585 -57.16 -6.43 -18.19
C GLU A 585 -56.35 -7.47 -18.98
N PHE A 586 -55.99 -8.62 -18.40
CA PHE A 586 -55.03 -9.55 -19.03
C PHE A 586 -55.56 -10.96 -19.33
N GLY A 587 -56.84 -11.25 -19.06
CA GLY A 587 -57.42 -12.57 -19.30
C GLY A 587 -56.73 -13.69 -18.49
N ASN A 588 -57.15 -14.94 -18.72
CA ASN A 588 -56.57 -16.12 -18.05
C ASN A 588 -55.16 -16.43 -18.58
N ASP A 589 -54.16 -15.59 -18.27
CA ASP A 589 -52.75 -15.91 -18.52
C ASP A 589 -52.17 -16.74 -17.36
N PRO A 590 -51.82 -18.02 -17.57
CA PRO A 590 -51.15 -18.84 -16.56
C PRO A 590 -49.74 -18.35 -16.18
N ASN A 591 -49.21 -17.32 -16.87
CA ASN A 591 -47.94 -16.67 -16.60
C ASN A 591 -48.06 -15.38 -15.76
N LEU A 592 -49.22 -15.05 -15.19
CA LEU A 592 -49.30 -14.06 -14.11
C LEU A 592 -48.61 -14.66 -12.87
N ARG A 593 -47.32 -14.34 -12.72
CA ARG A 593 -46.40 -14.98 -11.77
C ARG A 593 -46.66 -14.52 -10.34
N TYR A 594 -46.90 -15.49 -9.47
CA TYR A 594 -46.80 -15.35 -8.01
C TYR A 594 -45.33 -15.01 -7.63
N PHE A 595 -45.14 -14.11 -6.66
CA PHE A 595 -43.82 -13.87 -6.05
C PHE A 595 -43.60 -14.85 -4.90
N PHE A 596 -42.42 -15.48 -4.83
CA PHE A 596 -42.07 -16.51 -3.83
C PHE A 596 -40.76 -16.16 -3.12
N TYR A 597 -40.75 -16.09 -1.78
CA TYR A 597 -39.53 -15.98 -0.97
C TYR A 597 -39.69 -16.79 0.32
N GLY A 598 -38.68 -17.56 0.72
CA GLY A 598 -38.73 -18.46 1.88
C GLY A 598 -37.56 -18.26 2.84
N TYR A 599 -37.83 -18.36 4.14
CA TYR A 599 -36.84 -18.46 5.22
C TYR A 599 -36.52 -19.93 5.50
N GLY A 600 -35.24 -20.31 5.60
CA GLY A 600 -34.83 -21.70 5.83
C GLY A 600 -34.20 -21.91 7.20
N ALA A 601 -34.90 -22.59 8.12
CA ALA A 601 -34.27 -23.19 9.29
C ALA A 601 -33.67 -24.56 8.94
N ARG A 602 -32.51 -24.92 9.54
CA ARG A 602 -31.84 -26.21 9.34
C ARG A 602 -32.80 -27.37 9.67
N GLN A 603 -32.68 -28.46 8.90
CA GLN A 603 -33.59 -29.62 8.86
C GLN A 603 -33.78 -30.40 10.18
N GLU A 604 -33.10 -30.07 11.26
CA GLU A 604 -33.00 -30.93 12.44
C GLU A 604 -33.69 -30.40 13.69
N VAL A 605 -34.34 -29.23 13.65
CA VAL A 605 -35.02 -28.71 14.84
C VAL A 605 -36.43 -28.22 14.53
N ASN A 606 -37.42 -29.02 14.96
CA ASN A 606 -38.81 -28.59 15.08
C ASN A 606 -38.90 -27.60 16.25
N PHE A 607 -38.70 -26.31 16.00
CA PHE A 607 -39.15 -25.28 16.94
C PHE A 607 -40.49 -24.68 16.48
N PRO A 608 -41.43 -24.39 17.40
CA PRO A 608 -42.50 -23.46 17.11
C PRO A 608 -41.90 -22.10 16.72
N ILE A 609 -42.51 -21.44 15.74
CA ILE A 609 -42.12 -20.11 15.25
C ILE A 609 -42.02 -19.17 16.45
N GLN A 610 -40.84 -18.60 16.69
CA GLN A 610 -40.63 -17.68 17.79
C GLN A 610 -40.93 -16.24 17.32
N SER A 611 -41.12 -15.30 18.25
CA SER A 611 -41.37 -13.88 17.94
C SER A 611 -40.32 -13.28 16.98
N LEU A 612 -39.08 -13.74 17.05
CA LEU A 612 -38.00 -13.34 16.14
C LEU A 612 -38.28 -13.66 14.67
N ASP A 613 -38.89 -14.81 14.37
CA ASP A 613 -39.23 -15.21 13.00
C ASP A 613 -40.32 -14.31 12.41
N MET A 614 -41.20 -13.77 13.26
CA MET A 614 -42.26 -12.84 12.87
C MET A 614 -41.73 -11.44 12.53
N GLU A 615 -40.71 -10.98 13.25
CA GLU A 615 -40.04 -9.71 12.93
C GLU A 615 -39.30 -9.78 11.59
N VAL A 616 -38.67 -10.90 11.28
CA VAL A 616 -38.04 -11.15 9.97
C VAL A 616 -39.07 -11.13 8.82
N VAL A 617 -40.24 -11.75 9.03
CA VAL A 617 -41.35 -11.74 8.05
C VAL A 617 -41.87 -10.32 7.82
N LYS A 618 -42.04 -9.53 8.88
CA LYS A 618 -42.49 -8.13 8.81
C LYS A 618 -41.52 -7.26 8.00
N VAL A 619 -40.21 -7.43 8.17
CA VAL A 619 -39.21 -6.65 7.43
C VAL A 619 -39.05 -7.08 5.99
N THR A 620 -39.21 -8.38 5.70
CA THR A 620 -39.24 -8.88 4.32
C THR A 620 -40.40 -8.24 3.55
N ALA A 621 -41.56 -8.06 4.19
CA ALA A 621 -42.70 -7.39 3.56
C ALA A 621 -42.48 -5.88 3.30
N LEU A 622 -41.84 -5.16 4.22
CA LEU A 622 -41.48 -3.74 4.00
C LEU A 622 -40.45 -3.59 2.87
N SER A 623 -39.48 -4.50 2.80
CA SER A 623 -38.51 -4.59 1.70
C SER A 623 -39.20 -4.80 0.35
N MET A 624 -40.21 -5.67 0.30
CA MET A 624 -40.98 -5.94 -0.91
C MET A 624 -41.72 -4.70 -1.43
N ASP A 625 -42.35 -3.90 -0.56
CA ASP A 625 -43.03 -2.66 -1.00
C ASP A 625 -42.01 -1.58 -1.46
N TYR A 626 -40.83 -1.52 -0.83
CA TYR A 626 -39.75 -0.62 -1.26
C TYR A 626 -39.23 -0.95 -2.67
N HIS A 627 -38.85 -2.22 -2.92
CA HIS A 627 -38.34 -2.63 -4.23
C HIS A 627 -39.37 -2.44 -5.36
N ARG A 628 -40.65 -2.66 -5.06
CA ARG A 628 -41.76 -2.40 -5.99
C ARG A 628 -41.85 -0.92 -6.36
N ARG A 629 -41.84 -0.01 -5.38
CA ARG A 629 -41.94 1.44 -5.63
C ARG A 629 -40.74 2.00 -6.38
N ALA A 630 -39.56 1.45 -6.11
CA ALA A 630 -38.33 1.89 -6.74
C ALA A 630 -38.06 1.25 -8.11
N GLY A 631 -38.99 0.42 -8.63
CA GLY A 631 -38.88 -0.21 -9.95
C GLY A 631 -37.74 -1.24 -10.07
N TYR A 632 -37.23 -1.73 -8.94
CA TYR A 632 -36.10 -2.66 -8.93
C TYR A 632 -36.59 -4.11 -9.05
N SER A 633 -36.36 -4.74 -10.20
CA SER A 633 -36.33 -6.20 -10.33
C SER A 633 -34.89 -6.70 -10.14
N ILE A 634 -34.63 -7.58 -9.17
CA ILE A 634 -33.32 -8.23 -9.03
C ILE A 634 -33.33 -9.50 -9.89
N ALA A 635 -32.59 -9.47 -11.00
CA ALA A 635 -32.38 -10.65 -11.84
C ALA A 635 -31.18 -11.47 -11.30
N ASP A 636 -31.33 -12.79 -11.29
CA ASP A 636 -30.24 -13.73 -11.06
C ASP A 636 -29.26 -13.75 -12.25
N THR A 637 -28.16 -14.50 -12.11
CA THR A 637 -27.09 -14.61 -13.12
C THR A 637 -27.54 -15.24 -14.45
N LYS A 638 -28.81 -15.61 -14.60
CA LYS A 638 -29.43 -16.12 -15.84
C LYS A 638 -30.62 -15.28 -16.31
N GLY A 639 -30.87 -14.12 -15.69
CA GLY A 639 -31.95 -13.22 -16.08
C GLY A 639 -33.33 -13.57 -15.50
N ASN A 640 -33.42 -14.48 -14.51
CA ASN A 640 -34.67 -14.79 -13.81
C ASN A 640 -34.69 -14.17 -12.40
N LEU A 641 -35.86 -13.73 -11.91
CA LEU A 641 -35.99 -13.14 -10.57
C LEU A 641 -35.53 -14.11 -9.47
N GLY A 642 -34.50 -13.73 -8.71
CA GLY A 642 -33.86 -14.55 -7.66
C GLY A 642 -33.32 -13.72 -6.47
N GLU A 643 -33.18 -14.41 -5.33
CA GLU A 643 -32.92 -13.93 -3.96
C GLU A 643 -31.93 -12.76 -3.80
N GLY A 644 -32.33 -11.72 -3.06
CA GLY A 644 -31.47 -10.62 -2.64
C GLY A 644 -31.34 -10.52 -1.12
N PHE A 645 -30.11 -10.45 -0.61
CA PHE A 645 -29.82 -9.99 0.76
C PHE A 645 -29.77 -8.46 0.77
N LEU A 646 -30.44 -7.83 1.73
CA LEU A 646 -30.34 -6.38 1.94
C LEU A 646 -29.04 -6.07 2.67
N SER A 647 -28.23 -5.14 2.14
CA SER A 647 -27.11 -4.58 2.87
C SER A 647 -27.60 -3.68 4.02
N TYR A 648 -26.74 -3.39 5.01
CA TYR A 648 -27.03 -2.41 6.08
C TYR A 648 -27.53 -1.09 5.52
N ASP A 649 -26.87 -0.57 4.48
CA ASP A 649 -27.25 0.68 3.82
C ASP A 649 -28.66 0.61 3.22
N MET A 650 -29.06 -0.54 2.66
CA MET A 650 -30.42 -0.75 2.15
C MET A 650 -31.45 -0.81 3.28
N LEU A 651 -31.14 -1.45 4.41
CA LEU A 651 -31.99 -1.49 5.60
C LEU A 651 -32.15 -0.11 6.26
N GLU A 652 -31.08 0.68 6.33
CA GLU A 652 -31.09 2.06 6.82
C GLU A 652 -31.92 2.98 5.91
N ASN A 653 -31.84 2.79 4.58
CA ASN A 653 -32.66 3.51 3.62
C ASN A 653 -34.15 3.15 3.75
N LEU A 654 -34.46 1.87 3.98
CA LEU A 654 -35.82 1.41 4.27
C LEU A 654 -36.36 2.04 5.56
N LYS A 655 -35.55 2.03 6.62
CA LYS A 655 -35.84 2.70 7.89
C LYS A 655 -36.16 4.17 7.69
N LYS A 656 -35.34 4.90 6.94
CA LYS A 656 -35.58 6.32 6.62
C LYS A 656 -36.88 6.52 5.83
N HIS A 657 -37.15 5.67 4.85
CA HIS A 657 -38.35 5.80 4.01
C HIS A 657 -39.65 5.61 4.82
N TYR A 658 -39.69 4.64 5.74
CA TYR A 658 -40.92 4.29 6.45
C TYR A 658 -41.08 4.93 7.84
N LEU A 659 -39.99 5.22 8.57
CA LEU A 659 -40.08 5.85 9.91
C LEU A 659 -40.08 7.38 9.87
N ASN A 660 -39.45 8.00 8.87
CA ASN A 660 -39.22 9.44 8.88
C ASN A 660 -40.18 10.23 7.97
N GLY A 661 -41.21 9.59 7.41
CA GLY A 661 -42.33 10.25 6.74
C GLY A 661 -41.94 11.02 5.47
N GLY A 662 -41.74 10.30 4.37
CA GLY A 662 -41.74 10.89 3.03
C GLY A 662 -43.17 11.12 2.56
N ASN A 663 -43.66 12.34 2.72
CA ASN A 663 -44.91 12.83 2.14
C ASN A 663 -44.72 13.13 0.64
N ASP A 664 -44.26 12.14 -0.14
CA ASP A 664 -44.22 12.23 -1.60
C ASP A 664 -45.53 11.65 -2.12
N GLY A 665 -46.49 12.54 -2.37
CA GLY A 665 -47.69 12.22 -3.11
C GLY A 665 -47.36 11.86 -4.56
N HIS A 666 -47.43 10.57 -4.86
CA HIS A 666 -47.71 10.02 -6.18
C HIS A 666 -48.55 8.76 -6.05
#